data_AF-A0A958XQC1-F1
#
_entry.id   AF-A0A958XQC1-F1
#
_cell.length_a   1.000
_cell.length_b   1.000
_cell.length_c   1.000
_cell.angle_alpha   90.00
_cell.angle_beta   90.00
_cell.angle_gamma   90.00
#
_symmetry.space_group_name_H-M   'P 1'
#
loop_
_entity.id
_entity.type
_entity.pdbx_description
1 polymer ?
#
loop_
_entity_poly.entity_id
_entity_poly.type
_entity_poly.pdbx_seq_one_letter_code
_entity_poly.pdbx_strand_id
1 'polypeptide(L)'
;MPNRLISLLVLLATMAPALSAQTPINSFLYNGAVVALSDNVDNYVFARYLVTNPSPDSCVQYSFSNDLSGLIKNFNCNELGVTLINIRSLSTGSMATLNTESYVLVQDNLGVCPGSPGGQLPIVVCRNGLALSLNGRAELSISPDMWDISTAACNNDPDIKLSFSADTTDTQRTVDCTMPGVNLIQIWATNSTGLQNYAEVYYILQDNGGNCDGFGDIHAPHPQMAHGLAAAPGYAGTVVIHAADTDAGSVPDSTDCLPLRFSFSADTNDITRTFTCDDLGTNLFQLWVTDACGRQNYAESYIIITNGDGCDLQTIAPPNDNIADAAPLDAGGACAVYWSNVNATAEANEPAPMPSANCTDPNTWCDGQGAEHSVWFTFQAPASGSAELRTAGMNTQLAVWEQINGNWVLVAANDDLPGDPDGASGLTLTCLEAGQNYWVQIDGHSGAMGQFSIALSDPNISCAISGQSNQAFACGEIPVTPVQSTGTGAWVFLMDQQQRAVVAVNDMGNVLGTINAEFMVNGDAVRTDAAGNPYLDRNWTITVENQPVSPVYVRLLFGKNEWETLANTAGAPTDPGQLQATKVSGASCGDYQEGGTLLMNMGTYPVNASGDLAGTFAVDGFSAFYLHGGAALTAVGAPHSLPLTVFPNPARDRIRIDGLPVNSNTGFLVRMTNNMGQEVFQTRLINGTTDLVLPRLATGLYLLQATDGLQTYSGKLILSE
;
A
#
# COMPACT_ATOMS: atom_id res chain seq x y z
N MET A 1 5.75 -52.52 12.43
CA MET A 1 6.89 -52.25 11.54
C MET A 1 6.43 -51.17 10.59
N PRO A 2 7.10 -50.01 10.49
CA PRO A 2 6.58 -48.86 9.76
C PRO A 2 6.73 -49.10 8.25
N ASN A 3 5.67 -48.78 7.52
CA ASN A 3 5.69 -48.57 6.07
C ASN A 3 6.74 -47.51 5.77
N ARG A 4 7.87 -47.90 5.18
CA ARG A 4 8.85 -46.95 4.66
C ARG A 4 8.27 -46.37 3.38
N LEU A 5 7.75 -45.14 3.46
CA LEU A 5 7.63 -44.25 2.31
C LEU A 5 9.02 -44.12 1.69
N ILE A 6 9.22 -44.67 0.48
CA ILE A 6 10.38 -44.35 -0.34
C ILE A 6 9.95 -43.13 -1.17
N SER A 7 10.12 -41.94 -0.60
CA SER A 7 9.90 -40.67 -1.29
C SER A 7 11.14 -40.35 -2.13
N LEU A 8 11.01 -40.32 -3.46
CA LEU A 8 12.05 -39.76 -4.33
C LEU A 8 11.96 -38.22 -4.24
N LEU A 9 12.95 -37.61 -3.58
CA LEU A 9 13.05 -36.16 -3.36
C LEU A 9 13.81 -35.54 -4.53
N VAL A 10 13.14 -34.74 -5.36
CA VAL A 10 13.80 -33.96 -6.41
C VAL A 10 14.25 -32.63 -5.82
N LEU A 11 15.57 -32.42 -5.72
CA LEU A 11 16.14 -31.12 -5.34
C LEU A 11 16.17 -30.19 -6.57
N LEU A 12 15.33 -29.16 -6.58
CA LEU A 12 15.59 -27.95 -7.36
C LEU A 12 16.51 -27.07 -6.52
N ALA A 13 17.83 -27.24 -6.68
CA ALA A 13 18.80 -26.48 -5.90
C ALA A 13 18.88 -25.04 -6.44
N THR A 14 18.39 -24.07 -5.66
CA THR A 14 18.81 -22.67 -5.78
C THR A 14 20.02 -22.47 -4.87
N MET A 15 21.23 -22.35 -5.42
CA MET A 15 22.33 -21.74 -4.67
C MET A 15 22.31 -20.25 -4.97
N ALA A 16 21.60 -19.47 -4.15
CA ALA A 16 21.79 -18.02 -4.12
C ALA A 16 23.06 -17.73 -3.32
N PRO A 17 24.13 -17.15 -3.90
CA PRO A 17 25.14 -16.51 -3.08
C PRO A 17 24.49 -15.31 -2.38
N ALA A 18 24.73 -15.17 -1.07
CA ALA A 18 24.23 -14.05 -0.30
C ALA A 18 24.78 -12.73 -0.87
N LEU A 19 23.92 -11.92 -1.51
CA LEU A 19 24.25 -10.57 -1.96
C LEU A 19 23.10 -9.60 -1.62
N SER A 20 23.49 -8.37 -1.30
CA SER A 20 22.74 -7.36 -0.54
C SER A 20 21.56 -6.73 -1.28
N ALA A 21 20.60 -6.26 -0.47
CA ALA A 21 19.32 -5.55 -0.69
C ALA A 21 19.18 -4.45 -1.79
N GLN A 22 19.85 -4.54 -2.95
CA GLN A 22 19.79 -3.50 -4.00
C GLN A 22 19.64 -4.00 -5.44
N THR A 23 19.33 -5.27 -5.69
CA THR A 23 19.14 -5.78 -7.06
C THR A 23 17.71 -6.29 -7.31
N PRO A 24 17.15 -6.10 -8.52
CA PRO A 24 15.82 -6.59 -8.88
C PRO A 24 15.74 -8.10 -8.70
N ILE A 25 14.64 -8.58 -8.14
CA ILE A 25 14.42 -10.01 -7.87
C ILE A 25 14.19 -10.72 -9.20
N ASN A 26 15.26 -11.16 -9.85
CA ASN A 26 15.19 -12.10 -10.95
C ASN A 26 15.01 -13.51 -10.36
N SER A 27 13.88 -14.15 -10.61
CA SER A 27 13.64 -15.55 -10.24
C SER A 27 14.44 -16.48 -11.15
N PHE A 28 15.62 -16.92 -10.70
CA PHE A 28 16.45 -17.89 -11.42
C PHE A 28 16.08 -19.34 -11.05
N LEU A 29 15.77 -20.16 -12.05
CA LEU A 29 15.61 -21.62 -11.91
C LEU A 29 16.76 -22.34 -12.63
N TYR A 30 17.54 -23.12 -11.87
CA TYR A 30 18.46 -24.12 -12.43
C TYR A 30 17.66 -25.37 -12.85
N ASN A 31 17.62 -25.68 -14.16
CA ASN A 31 16.77 -26.76 -14.71
C ASN A 31 17.55 -28.05 -15.02
N GLY A 32 16.94 -29.20 -14.72
CA GLY A 32 17.48 -30.54 -15.02
C GLY A 32 16.87 -31.73 -14.23
N ALA A 33 15.65 -31.65 -13.72
CA ALA A 33 15.06 -32.70 -12.90
C ALA A 33 14.45 -33.86 -13.72
N VAL A 34 14.88 -35.10 -13.45
CA VAL A 34 14.28 -36.35 -13.97
C VAL A 34 13.32 -36.92 -12.92
N VAL A 35 12.07 -37.19 -13.29
CA VAL A 35 11.02 -37.74 -12.40
C VAL A 35 10.63 -39.15 -12.86
N ALA A 36 10.82 -40.15 -12.01
CA ALA A 36 10.45 -41.55 -12.26
C ALA A 36 9.19 -41.94 -11.48
N LEU A 37 8.21 -42.60 -12.13
CA LEU A 37 6.97 -43.06 -11.50
C LEU A 37 7.23 -44.16 -10.41
N SER A 38 6.51 -44.15 -9.27
CA SER A 38 6.71 -44.99 -8.08
C SER A 38 5.40 -45.63 -7.60
N ASP A 39 5.51 -46.76 -6.91
CA ASP A 39 4.47 -47.73 -6.54
C ASP A 39 3.55 -47.31 -5.38
N ASN A 40 2.80 -46.23 -5.51
CA ASN A 40 1.58 -46.10 -4.69
C ASN A 40 0.35 -46.45 -5.52
N VAL A 41 -0.65 -46.99 -4.83
CA VAL A 41 -1.90 -47.62 -5.32
C VAL A 41 -2.74 -46.72 -6.25
N ASP A 42 -2.28 -45.49 -6.52
CA ASP A 42 -2.96 -44.46 -7.28
C ASP A 42 -2.23 -44.01 -8.58
N ASN A 43 -1.13 -44.63 -9.01
CA ASN A 43 -0.43 -44.33 -10.28
C ASN A 43 0.14 -42.89 -10.43
N TYR A 44 0.57 -42.23 -9.33
CA TYR A 44 1.13 -40.88 -9.38
C TYR A 44 2.56 -40.80 -8.82
N VAL A 45 3.38 -39.92 -9.41
CA VAL A 45 4.57 -39.36 -8.73
C VAL A 45 4.50 -37.86 -8.64
N PHE A 46 5.07 -37.37 -7.55
CA PHE A 46 4.97 -36.02 -7.04
C PHE A 46 6.31 -35.34 -7.20
N ALA A 47 6.37 -34.22 -7.93
CA ALA A 47 7.49 -33.29 -7.81
C ALA A 47 7.22 -32.33 -6.64
N ARG A 48 8.14 -32.23 -5.68
CA ARG A 48 8.02 -31.32 -4.52
C ARG A 48 9.16 -30.32 -4.54
N TYR A 49 8.85 -29.03 -4.49
CA TYR A 49 9.84 -27.97 -4.35
C TYR A 49 10.39 -27.94 -2.90
N LEU A 50 11.72 -27.85 -2.74
CA LEU A 50 12.40 -27.76 -1.45
C LEU A 50 13.38 -26.59 -1.48
N VAL A 51 12.95 -25.46 -0.92
CA VAL A 51 13.83 -24.33 -0.64
C VAL A 51 14.78 -24.74 0.49
N THR A 52 16.06 -24.94 0.20
CA THR A 52 17.10 -25.07 1.23
C THR A 52 17.64 -23.71 1.64
N ASN A 53 16.75 -22.76 1.93
CA ASN A 53 16.95 -21.65 2.87
C ASN A 53 15.65 -20.81 2.98
N PRO A 54 14.64 -21.19 3.78
CA PRO A 54 13.67 -20.21 4.21
C PRO A 54 14.37 -19.36 5.26
N SER A 55 15.06 -18.30 4.84
CA SER A 55 15.05 -17.13 5.70
C SER A 55 13.56 -16.80 5.92
N PRO A 56 13.13 -16.49 7.16
CA PRO A 56 11.79 -15.99 7.44
C PRO A 56 11.40 -14.77 6.59
N ASP A 57 12.35 -14.16 5.87
CA ASP A 57 12.23 -12.95 5.05
C ASP A 57 12.07 -13.19 3.53
N SER A 58 11.69 -14.39 3.05
CA SER A 58 11.51 -14.61 1.60
C SER A 58 10.07 -14.31 1.12
N CYS A 59 9.88 -13.12 0.55
CA CYS A 59 8.62 -12.55 0.02
C CYS A 59 8.05 -13.22 -1.25
N VAL A 60 8.39 -14.47 -1.59
CA VAL A 60 7.93 -15.14 -2.83
C VAL A 60 7.48 -16.57 -2.54
N GLN A 61 6.22 -16.87 -2.86
CA GLN A 61 5.62 -18.20 -2.83
C GLN A 61 5.55 -18.78 -4.25
N TYR A 62 5.89 -20.05 -4.42
CA TYR A 62 5.81 -20.75 -5.70
C TYR A 62 4.71 -21.81 -5.67
N SER A 63 3.99 -21.99 -6.78
CA SER A 63 2.91 -22.98 -6.90
C SER A 63 2.76 -23.53 -8.30
N PHE A 64 2.31 -24.78 -8.41
CA PHE A 64 1.91 -25.41 -9.66
C PHE A 64 0.40 -25.30 -9.94
N SER A 65 -0.37 -24.67 -9.04
CA SER A 65 -1.82 -24.47 -9.18
C SER A 65 -2.21 -22.98 -9.20
N ASN A 66 -3.40 -22.71 -9.75
CA ASN A 66 -3.92 -21.34 -9.90
C ASN A 66 -4.29 -20.67 -8.58
N ASP A 67 -4.57 -21.46 -7.54
CA ASP A 67 -4.99 -21.01 -6.21
C ASP A 67 -3.85 -21.02 -5.18
N LEU A 68 -2.60 -21.18 -5.65
CA LEU A 68 -1.37 -21.19 -4.85
C LEU A 68 -1.26 -22.33 -3.82
N SER A 69 -2.22 -23.25 -3.77
CA SER A 69 -2.22 -24.39 -2.84
C SER A 69 -1.33 -25.56 -3.30
N GLY A 70 -1.02 -25.61 -4.60
CA GLY A 70 -0.35 -26.71 -5.28
C GLY A 70 1.17 -26.64 -5.18
N LEU A 71 1.72 -26.93 -3.99
CA LEU A 71 3.18 -27.10 -3.82
C LEU A 71 3.74 -28.37 -4.51
N ILE A 72 2.84 -29.17 -5.08
CA ILE A 72 3.14 -30.49 -5.64
C ILE A 72 2.42 -30.63 -6.98
N LYS A 73 3.18 -30.96 -8.04
CA LYS A 73 2.63 -31.35 -9.35
C LYS A 73 2.68 -32.88 -9.47
N ASN A 74 1.55 -33.47 -9.84
CA ASN A 74 1.42 -34.90 -10.11
C ASN A 74 1.51 -35.13 -11.60
N PHE A 75 2.24 -36.17 -12.00
CA PHE A 75 2.32 -36.61 -13.38
C PHE A 75 1.64 -37.97 -13.53
N ASN A 76 0.98 -38.17 -14.68
CA ASN A 76 0.30 -39.41 -15.02
C ASN A 76 0.78 -40.00 -16.36
N CYS A 77 0.26 -41.18 -16.70
CA CYS A 77 0.65 -41.95 -17.87
C CYS A 77 0.41 -41.31 -19.24
N ASN A 78 -0.37 -40.24 -19.31
CA ASN A 78 -0.58 -39.48 -20.56
C ASN A 78 0.47 -38.36 -20.74
N GLU A 79 1.31 -38.10 -19.73
CA GLU A 79 2.29 -37.02 -19.69
C GLU A 79 3.73 -37.56 -19.80
N LEU A 80 3.92 -38.74 -20.40
CA LEU A 80 5.24 -39.34 -20.66
C LEU A 80 6.02 -38.56 -21.72
N GLY A 81 7.34 -38.43 -21.51
CA GLY A 81 8.21 -37.59 -22.35
C GLY A 81 8.42 -36.21 -21.76
N VAL A 82 8.79 -35.24 -22.60
CA VAL A 82 9.00 -33.85 -22.18
C VAL A 82 7.63 -33.20 -21.98
N THR A 83 7.30 -32.90 -20.73
CA THR A 83 6.03 -32.28 -20.33
C THR A 83 6.28 -30.87 -19.83
N LEU A 84 5.56 -29.91 -20.41
CA LEU A 84 5.59 -28.52 -19.94
C LEU A 84 4.87 -28.40 -18.59
N ILE A 85 5.48 -27.67 -17.68
CA ILE A 85 4.91 -27.31 -16.39
C ILE A 85 4.86 -25.79 -16.26
N ASN A 86 3.76 -25.30 -15.71
CA ASN A 86 3.63 -23.92 -15.34
C ASN A 86 3.97 -23.78 -13.85
N ILE A 87 4.96 -22.94 -13.56
CA ILE A 87 5.31 -22.54 -12.20
C ILE A 87 4.82 -21.12 -12.02
N ARG A 88 3.94 -20.93 -11.05
CA ARG A 88 3.47 -19.61 -10.64
C ARG A 88 4.35 -19.13 -9.51
N SER A 89 4.71 -17.86 -9.54
CA SER A 89 5.25 -17.17 -8.38
C SER A 89 4.28 -16.08 -7.94
N LEU A 90 4.02 -16.01 -6.64
CA LEU A 90 3.27 -14.95 -5.99
C LEU A 90 4.21 -14.28 -5.00
N SER A 91 4.47 -12.99 -5.18
CA SER A 91 5.05 -12.21 -4.10
C SER A 91 3.95 -11.84 -3.09
N THR A 92 4.18 -12.05 -1.80
CA THR A 92 3.21 -11.65 -0.77
C THR A 92 2.95 -10.14 -0.88
N GLY A 93 1.74 -9.76 -1.29
CA GLY A 93 1.32 -8.36 -1.51
C GLY A 93 1.07 -7.95 -2.97
N SER A 94 1.50 -8.75 -3.96
CA SER A 94 1.18 -8.51 -5.37
C SER A 94 0.18 -9.55 -5.85
N MET A 95 -1.00 -9.13 -6.31
CA MET A 95 -1.92 -10.04 -7.03
C MET A 95 -1.38 -10.43 -8.43
N ALA A 96 -0.19 -9.97 -8.83
CA ALA A 96 0.49 -10.44 -10.03
C ALA A 96 1.02 -11.86 -9.80
N THR A 97 0.36 -12.84 -10.41
CA THR A 97 0.95 -14.17 -10.59
C THR A 97 1.85 -14.10 -11.82
N LEU A 98 3.16 -14.19 -11.63
CA LEU A 98 4.08 -14.40 -12.75
C LEU A 98 4.06 -15.89 -13.08
N ASN A 99 3.62 -16.22 -14.29
CA ASN A 99 3.71 -17.58 -14.81
C ASN A 99 5.08 -17.77 -15.48
N THR A 100 5.75 -18.87 -15.19
CA THR A 100 6.93 -19.29 -15.93
C THR A 100 6.69 -20.70 -16.44
N GLU A 101 6.79 -20.87 -17.76
CA GLU A 101 6.78 -22.19 -18.39
C GLU A 101 8.16 -22.83 -18.23
N SER A 102 8.18 -24.04 -17.66
CA SER A 102 9.35 -24.90 -17.57
C SER A 102 9.00 -26.29 -18.12
N TYR A 103 9.93 -27.23 -18.16
CA TYR A 103 9.67 -28.60 -18.62
C TYR A 103 10.22 -29.64 -17.65
N VAL A 104 9.55 -30.79 -17.58
CA VAL A 104 9.95 -31.97 -16.82
C VAL A 104 9.93 -33.17 -17.76
N LEU A 105 10.97 -34.00 -17.72
CA LEU A 105 10.97 -35.29 -18.40
C LEU A 105 10.33 -36.35 -17.49
N VAL A 106 9.16 -36.85 -17.88
CA VAL A 106 8.40 -37.88 -17.15
C VAL A 106 8.64 -39.23 -17.81
N GLN A 107 9.05 -40.23 -17.03
CA GLN A 107 9.35 -41.58 -17.55
C GLN A 107 8.62 -42.67 -16.77
N ASP A 108 8.04 -43.65 -17.49
CA ASP A 108 7.37 -44.83 -16.92
C ASP A 108 8.37 -45.97 -16.69
N ASN A 109 9.29 -45.74 -15.74
CA ASN A 109 10.40 -46.65 -15.49
C ASN A 109 9.98 -47.98 -14.82
N LEU A 110 8.76 -48.06 -14.28
CA LEU A 110 8.21 -49.25 -13.62
C LEU A 110 7.15 -49.99 -14.47
N GLY A 111 6.83 -49.49 -15.67
CA GLY A 111 5.83 -50.08 -16.55
C GLY A 111 4.41 -50.02 -15.98
N VAL A 112 4.11 -48.97 -15.22
CA VAL A 112 2.82 -48.75 -14.54
C VAL A 112 1.75 -48.32 -15.54
N CYS A 113 2.15 -47.75 -16.68
CA CYS A 113 1.22 -47.20 -17.67
C CYS A 113 0.64 -48.26 -18.62
N PRO A 114 -0.65 -48.14 -19.02
CA PRO A 114 -1.28 -49.12 -19.90
C PRO A 114 -0.60 -49.18 -21.28
N GLY A 115 0.00 -50.32 -21.62
CA GLY A 115 0.74 -50.52 -22.88
C GLY A 115 2.25 -50.65 -22.71
N SER A 116 2.78 -50.41 -21.50
CA SER A 116 4.18 -50.69 -21.16
C SER A 116 4.40 -52.21 -21.01
N PRO A 117 5.52 -52.78 -21.50
CA PRO A 117 5.83 -54.19 -21.30
C PRO A 117 6.01 -54.44 -19.79
N GLY A 118 5.01 -55.03 -19.15
CA GLY A 118 5.02 -55.29 -17.71
C GLY A 118 6.25 -56.10 -17.29
N GLY A 119 7.03 -55.53 -16.37
CA GLY A 119 7.89 -56.22 -15.41
C GLY A 119 8.88 -57.23 -15.97
N GLN A 120 9.97 -56.76 -16.60
CA GLN A 120 11.23 -57.53 -16.68
C GLN A 120 12.45 -56.77 -17.26
N LEU A 121 12.28 -55.54 -17.77
CA LEU A 121 13.40 -54.70 -18.25
C LEU A 121 14.10 -53.96 -17.09
N PRO A 122 15.43 -53.73 -17.18
CA PRO A 122 16.15 -52.91 -16.20
C PRO A 122 15.75 -51.43 -16.27
N ILE A 123 15.85 -50.76 -15.12
CA ILE A 123 15.54 -49.34 -14.93
C ILE A 123 16.81 -48.54 -15.18
N VAL A 124 16.78 -47.62 -16.15
CA VAL A 124 17.91 -46.72 -16.45
C VAL A 124 17.53 -45.31 -16.00
N VAL A 125 18.17 -44.80 -14.95
CA VAL A 125 18.04 -43.40 -14.53
C VAL A 125 19.38 -42.72 -14.68
N CYS A 126 19.44 -41.76 -15.60
CA CYS A 126 20.69 -41.09 -15.91
C CYS A 126 20.70 -39.62 -15.48
N ARG A 127 21.87 -39.14 -15.05
CA ARG A 127 22.26 -37.73 -15.03
C ARG A 127 22.13 -37.21 -16.47
N ASN A 128 21.43 -36.12 -16.74
CA ASN A 128 21.34 -35.55 -18.09
C ASN A 128 22.11 -34.22 -18.13
N GLY A 129 22.86 -33.97 -19.21
CA GLY A 129 23.68 -32.77 -19.37
C GLY A 129 24.97 -32.79 -18.55
N LEU A 130 25.81 -33.81 -18.74
CA LEU A 130 27.13 -33.89 -18.10
C LEU A 130 28.15 -33.02 -18.84
N ALA A 131 28.78 -32.06 -18.16
CA ALA A 131 29.91 -31.32 -18.70
C ALA A 131 31.20 -32.15 -18.49
N LEU A 132 31.89 -32.46 -19.59
CA LEU A 132 33.15 -33.21 -19.59
C LEU A 132 34.26 -32.29 -20.08
N SER A 133 35.23 -32.04 -19.21
CA SER A 133 36.44 -31.29 -19.56
C SER A 133 37.55 -32.26 -19.94
N LEU A 134 38.24 -31.97 -21.03
CA LEU A 134 39.44 -32.70 -21.44
C LEU A 134 40.63 -32.52 -20.47
N ASN A 135 40.52 -31.63 -19.48
CA ASN A 135 41.44 -31.51 -18.32
C ASN A 135 42.94 -31.62 -18.68
N GLY A 136 43.36 -30.93 -19.75
CA GLY A 136 44.76 -30.94 -20.21
C GLY A 136 45.21 -32.24 -20.89
N ARG A 137 44.30 -33.05 -21.45
CA ARG A 137 44.57 -34.21 -22.33
C ARG A 137 43.85 -34.03 -23.67
N ALA A 138 44.27 -34.71 -24.74
CA ALA A 138 43.59 -34.64 -26.04
C ALA A 138 42.36 -35.59 -26.14
N GLU A 139 42.25 -36.52 -25.18
CA GLU A 139 41.23 -37.57 -25.14
C GLU A 139 40.84 -37.88 -23.68
N LEU A 140 39.57 -38.19 -23.45
CA LEU A 140 39.01 -38.62 -22.16
C LEU A 140 38.30 -39.97 -22.33
N SER A 141 38.61 -40.94 -21.48
CA SER A 141 37.85 -42.19 -21.40
C SER A 141 36.65 -42.00 -20.48
N ILE A 142 35.48 -42.32 -21.00
CA ILE A 142 34.19 -42.22 -20.33
C ILE A 142 33.63 -43.61 -20.06
N SER A 143 32.94 -43.79 -18.94
CA SER A 143 32.19 -45.02 -18.64
C SER A 143 30.71 -44.72 -18.42
N PRO A 144 29.80 -45.68 -18.68
CA PRO A 144 28.36 -45.50 -18.47
C PRO A 144 28.00 -45.10 -17.03
N ASP A 145 28.80 -45.56 -16.06
CA ASP A 145 28.61 -45.27 -14.63
C ASP A 145 28.68 -43.77 -14.29
N MET A 146 29.35 -42.96 -15.14
CA MET A 146 29.41 -41.51 -14.94
C MET A 146 28.03 -40.83 -15.05
N TRP A 147 27.09 -41.49 -15.74
CA TRP A 147 25.72 -41.02 -15.87
C TRP A 147 24.78 -41.70 -14.86
N ASP A 148 25.24 -42.63 -14.03
CA ASP A 148 24.39 -43.29 -13.02
C ASP A 148 24.06 -42.33 -11.86
N ILE A 149 22.79 -42.29 -11.47
CA ILE A 149 22.30 -41.53 -10.30
C ILE A 149 21.62 -42.41 -9.25
N SER A 150 21.65 -43.74 -9.40
CA SER A 150 20.93 -44.64 -8.52
C SER A 150 21.56 -44.70 -7.11
N THR A 151 20.73 -44.61 -6.06
CA THR A 151 21.14 -44.87 -4.66
C THR A 151 20.77 -46.28 -4.18
N ALA A 152 20.00 -47.04 -4.95
CA ALA A 152 19.79 -48.48 -4.79
C ALA A 152 19.00 -49.03 -5.98
N ALA A 153 19.39 -50.21 -6.47
CA ALA A 153 18.68 -50.97 -7.50
C ALA A 153 17.20 -51.18 -7.16
N CYS A 154 16.28 -50.71 -8.01
CA CYS A 154 14.85 -50.94 -7.85
C CYS A 154 14.42 -52.32 -8.40
N ASN A 155 14.96 -53.37 -7.78
CA ASN A 155 14.41 -54.73 -7.62
C ASN A 155 15.38 -55.68 -6.86
N ASN A 156 16.37 -55.15 -6.12
CA ASN A 156 17.44 -55.94 -5.49
C ASN A 156 18.18 -56.86 -6.49
N ASP A 157 18.34 -56.45 -7.75
CA ASP A 157 19.26 -57.13 -8.68
C ASP A 157 20.66 -56.49 -8.54
N PRO A 158 21.62 -57.13 -7.85
CA PRO A 158 22.99 -56.63 -7.73
C PRO A 158 23.80 -56.76 -9.04
N ASP A 159 23.22 -57.34 -10.10
CA ASP A 159 23.93 -57.71 -11.33
C ASP A 159 23.52 -56.85 -12.55
N ILE A 160 23.04 -55.61 -12.36
CA ILE A 160 22.84 -54.69 -13.49
C ILE A 160 24.20 -54.30 -14.09
N LYS A 161 24.35 -54.56 -15.38
CA LYS A 161 25.50 -54.12 -16.18
C LYS A 161 25.14 -52.90 -17.00
N LEU A 162 25.91 -51.83 -16.84
CA LEU A 162 25.79 -50.63 -17.67
C LEU A 162 26.74 -50.70 -18.87
N SER A 163 26.26 -50.29 -20.03
CA SER A 163 27.00 -50.26 -21.31
C SER A 163 26.56 -49.07 -22.16
N PHE A 164 27.34 -48.66 -23.16
CA PHE A 164 26.96 -47.60 -24.11
C PHE A 164 26.18 -48.13 -25.33
N SER A 165 25.97 -49.45 -25.40
CA SER A 165 25.16 -50.13 -26.42
C SER A 165 24.53 -51.40 -25.85
N ALA A 166 23.73 -52.09 -26.65
CA ALA A 166 23.20 -53.42 -26.33
C ALA A 166 24.30 -54.48 -26.07
N ASP A 167 25.57 -54.22 -26.42
CA ASP A 167 26.67 -55.08 -26.03
C ASP A 167 27.12 -54.76 -24.60
N THR A 168 26.93 -55.71 -23.67
CA THR A 168 27.33 -55.56 -22.25
C THR A 168 28.83 -55.39 -22.02
N THR A 169 29.65 -55.52 -23.07
CA THR A 169 31.10 -55.29 -23.02
C THR A 169 31.51 -53.88 -23.46
N ASP A 170 30.58 -53.07 -24.00
CA ASP A 170 30.79 -51.67 -24.38
C ASP A 170 30.74 -50.76 -23.14
N THR A 171 31.74 -50.89 -22.27
CA THR A 171 31.79 -50.23 -20.95
C THR A 171 32.74 -49.04 -20.91
N GLN A 172 33.45 -48.75 -22.01
CA GLN A 172 34.31 -47.57 -22.16
C GLN A 172 34.25 -47.01 -23.57
N ARG A 173 34.18 -45.68 -23.67
CA ARG A 173 34.37 -44.95 -24.93
C ARG A 173 35.40 -43.86 -24.72
N THR A 174 36.11 -43.51 -25.79
CA THR A 174 37.02 -42.37 -25.79
C THR A 174 36.33 -41.20 -26.48
N VAL A 175 36.27 -40.06 -25.82
CA VAL A 175 35.86 -38.78 -26.41
C VAL A 175 37.09 -37.92 -26.60
N ASP A 176 37.18 -37.26 -27.74
CA ASP A 176 38.37 -36.56 -28.20
C ASP A 176 38.02 -35.20 -28.85
N CYS A 177 39.05 -34.52 -29.32
CA CYS A 177 38.95 -33.23 -30.00
C CYS A 177 38.07 -33.21 -31.27
N THR A 178 37.59 -34.34 -31.77
CA THR A 178 36.71 -34.41 -32.97
C THR A 178 35.23 -34.23 -32.64
N MET A 179 34.87 -34.22 -31.37
CA MET A 179 33.48 -34.16 -30.89
C MET A 179 33.22 -32.99 -29.92
N PRO A 180 33.60 -31.72 -30.24
CA PRO A 180 33.36 -30.59 -29.34
C PRO A 180 31.86 -30.25 -29.25
N GLY A 181 31.44 -29.71 -28.11
CA GLY A 181 30.06 -29.27 -27.91
C GLY A 181 29.11 -30.40 -27.50
N VAL A 182 27.82 -30.25 -27.85
CA VAL A 182 26.74 -31.14 -27.41
C VAL A 182 26.77 -32.44 -28.21
N ASN A 183 26.90 -33.57 -27.51
CA ASN A 183 26.90 -34.91 -28.11
C ASN A 183 25.86 -35.79 -27.42
N LEU A 184 25.13 -36.58 -28.21
CA LEU A 184 24.17 -37.56 -27.71
C LEU A 184 24.84 -38.91 -27.45
N ILE A 185 24.46 -39.56 -26.36
CA ILE A 185 24.93 -40.89 -26.00
C ILE A 185 23.82 -41.71 -25.36
N GLN A 186 23.82 -43.02 -25.62
CA GLN A 186 22.87 -43.95 -25.03
C GLN A 186 23.52 -44.70 -23.88
N ILE A 187 22.81 -44.80 -22.77
CA ILE A 187 23.19 -45.60 -21.60
C ILE A 187 22.26 -46.78 -21.53
N TRP A 188 22.80 -47.98 -21.76
CA TRP A 188 22.09 -49.24 -21.71
C TRP A 188 22.29 -49.88 -20.34
N ALA A 189 21.22 -50.40 -19.74
CA ALA A 189 21.30 -51.33 -18.62
C ALA A 189 20.88 -52.73 -19.08
N THR A 190 21.56 -53.74 -18.56
CA THR A 190 21.24 -55.16 -18.76
C THR A 190 21.13 -55.85 -17.42
N ASN A 191 20.04 -56.56 -17.16
CA ASN A 191 19.85 -57.29 -15.90
C ASN A 191 20.49 -58.70 -15.92
N SER A 192 20.45 -59.39 -14.77
CA SER A 192 20.95 -60.76 -14.60
C SER A 192 20.35 -61.79 -15.57
N THR A 193 19.16 -61.50 -16.13
CA THR A 193 18.45 -62.36 -17.09
C THR A 193 18.75 -62.04 -18.57
N GLY A 194 19.57 -61.02 -18.84
CA GLY A 194 19.97 -60.61 -20.20
C GLY A 194 18.98 -59.67 -20.90
N LEU A 195 18.00 -59.13 -20.18
CA LEU A 195 17.04 -58.16 -20.71
C LEU A 195 17.60 -56.74 -20.61
N GLN A 196 17.28 -55.91 -21.62
CA GLN A 196 17.96 -54.63 -21.84
C GLN A 196 17.00 -53.47 -22.02
N ASN A 197 17.39 -52.31 -21.50
CA ASN A 197 16.71 -51.03 -21.69
C ASN A 197 17.76 -49.92 -21.80
N TYR A 198 17.42 -48.77 -22.40
CA TYR A 198 18.36 -47.66 -22.53
C TYR A 198 17.71 -46.28 -22.32
N ALA A 199 18.54 -45.32 -21.91
CA ALA A 199 18.22 -43.90 -21.90
C ALA A 199 19.14 -43.15 -22.86
N GLU A 200 18.61 -42.17 -23.60
CA GLU A 200 19.41 -41.23 -24.39
C GLU A 200 19.65 -39.96 -23.57
N VAL A 201 20.92 -39.58 -23.42
CA VAL A 201 21.38 -38.40 -22.69
C VAL A 201 22.33 -37.60 -23.57
N TYR A 202 22.61 -36.36 -23.19
CA TYR A 202 23.70 -35.60 -23.81
C TYR A 202 24.81 -35.28 -22.82
N TYR A 203 26.02 -35.12 -23.37
CA TYR A 203 27.16 -34.53 -22.68
C TYR A 203 27.72 -33.39 -23.52
N ILE A 204 28.38 -32.45 -22.85
CA ILE A 204 29.08 -31.35 -23.52
C ILE A 204 30.56 -31.57 -23.33
N LEU A 205 31.28 -31.77 -24.43
CA LEU A 205 32.74 -31.87 -24.40
C LEU A 205 33.35 -30.48 -24.51
N GLN A 206 34.12 -30.10 -23.49
CA GLN A 206 34.77 -28.80 -23.40
C GLN A 206 36.30 -28.97 -23.39
N ASP A 207 37.00 -28.19 -24.22
CA ASP A 207 38.46 -28.11 -24.24
C ASP A 207 38.97 -27.01 -23.30
N ASN A 208 38.64 -27.12 -22.01
CA ASN A 208 39.00 -26.12 -21.01
C ASN A 208 40.53 -26.03 -20.73
N GLY A 209 41.32 -26.91 -21.36
CA GLY A 209 42.78 -26.96 -21.25
C GLY A 209 43.53 -26.58 -22.53
N GLY A 210 42.84 -26.17 -23.61
CA GLY A 210 43.45 -25.69 -24.85
C GLY A 210 44.35 -26.70 -25.56
N ASN A 211 44.06 -27.99 -25.43
CA ASN A 211 44.90 -29.08 -25.95
C ASN A 211 44.48 -29.55 -27.35
N CYS A 212 43.31 -29.15 -27.82
CA CYS A 212 42.85 -29.39 -29.18
C CYS A 212 43.31 -28.23 -30.05
N ASP A 213 44.22 -28.51 -30.99
CA ASP A 213 44.84 -27.52 -31.88
C ASP A 213 43.77 -26.67 -32.60
N GLY A 214 43.49 -25.46 -32.10
CA GLY A 214 42.51 -24.55 -32.68
C GLY A 214 42.16 -23.31 -31.85
N PHE A 215 42.27 -23.35 -30.53
CA PHE A 215 42.00 -22.21 -29.65
C PHE A 215 43.08 -22.07 -28.57
N GLY A 216 43.72 -20.91 -28.50
CA GLY A 216 44.94 -20.70 -27.73
C GLY A 216 44.75 -20.35 -26.25
N ASP A 217 45.75 -20.82 -25.49
CA ASP A 217 46.29 -20.42 -24.17
C ASP A 217 45.87 -21.19 -22.90
N ILE A 218 46.91 -21.73 -22.24
CA ILE A 218 46.96 -22.65 -21.09
C ILE A 218 47.14 -21.93 -19.74
N HIS A 219 46.81 -20.64 -19.66
CA HIS A 219 46.96 -19.84 -18.44
C HIS A 219 45.76 -18.92 -18.14
N ALA A 220 44.58 -19.21 -18.66
CA ALA A 220 43.39 -18.40 -18.41
C ALA A 220 42.46 -19.05 -17.37
N PRO A 221 41.66 -18.28 -16.60
CA PRO A 221 40.72 -18.84 -15.64
C PRO A 221 39.73 -19.82 -16.30
N HIS A 222 39.20 -20.78 -15.55
CA HIS A 222 38.33 -21.82 -16.10
C HIS A 222 36.85 -21.48 -15.88
N PRO A 223 36.11 -21.08 -16.94
CA PRO A 223 34.70 -20.76 -16.84
C PRO A 223 33.85 -22.02 -16.59
N GLN A 224 32.97 -21.97 -15.60
CA GLN A 224 31.93 -22.96 -15.36
C GLN A 224 30.57 -22.24 -15.35
N MET A 225 29.60 -22.77 -16.11
CA MET A 225 28.33 -22.10 -16.33
C MET A 225 27.12 -22.97 -16.07
N ALA A 226 26.03 -22.31 -15.69
CA ALA A 226 24.70 -22.87 -15.74
C ALA A 226 24.24 -23.04 -17.20
N HIS A 227 23.66 -24.19 -17.52
CA HIS A 227 23.05 -24.47 -18.82
C HIS A 227 21.54 -24.64 -18.68
N GLY A 228 20.76 -24.08 -19.61
CA GLY A 228 19.30 -24.18 -19.56
C GLY A 228 18.63 -23.29 -18.53
N LEU A 229 19.26 -22.15 -18.20
CA LEU A 229 18.61 -21.08 -17.43
C LEU A 229 17.35 -20.64 -18.17
N ALA A 230 16.25 -20.50 -17.43
CA ALA A 230 15.02 -19.92 -17.96
C ALA A 230 14.76 -18.58 -17.27
N ALA A 231 14.38 -17.57 -18.05
CA ALA A 231 13.96 -16.26 -17.58
C ALA A 231 12.72 -15.81 -18.34
N ALA A 232 11.91 -14.93 -17.73
CA ALA A 232 10.75 -14.33 -18.37
C ALA A 232 10.84 -12.80 -18.29
N PRO A 233 10.57 -12.06 -19.37
CA PRO A 233 10.40 -10.62 -19.31
C PRO A 233 9.26 -10.25 -18.36
N GLY A 234 9.48 -9.23 -17.52
CA GLY A 234 8.42 -8.69 -16.65
C GLY A 234 7.39 -7.87 -17.42
N TYR A 235 6.46 -7.22 -16.72
CA TYR A 235 5.43 -6.35 -17.32
C TYR A 235 5.96 -5.24 -18.24
N ALA A 236 7.22 -4.84 -18.07
CA ALA A 236 7.90 -3.87 -18.94
C ALA A 236 8.40 -4.48 -20.28
N GLY A 237 8.13 -5.77 -20.55
CA GLY A 237 8.58 -6.47 -21.74
C GLY A 237 10.10 -6.72 -21.79
N THR A 238 10.81 -6.57 -20.67
CA THR A 238 12.26 -6.79 -20.57
C THR A 238 12.66 -7.58 -19.32
N VAL A 239 13.82 -8.25 -19.38
CA VAL A 239 14.50 -8.89 -18.25
C VAL A 239 16.01 -8.64 -18.35
N VAL A 240 16.66 -8.26 -17.24
CA VAL A 240 18.10 -8.00 -17.18
C VAL A 240 18.80 -9.14 -16.47
N ILE A 241 19.81 -9.74 -17.08
CA ILE A 241 20.60 -10.85 -16.52
C ILE A 241 22.01 -10.34 -16.23
N HIS A 242 22.53 -10.58 -15.02
CA HIS A 242 23.95 -10.32 -14.73
C HIS A 242 24.80 -11.54 -15.10
N ALA A 243 26.01 -11.29 -15.61
CA ALA A 243 26.93 -12.36 -16.02
C ALA A 243 27.27 -13.31 -14.85
N ALA A 244 27.39 -12.77 -13.64
CA ALA A 244 27.64 -13.55 -12.43
C ALA A 244 26.50 -14.54 -12.08
N ASP A 245 25.26 -14.25 -12.46
CA ASP A 245 24.11 -15.14 -12.21
C ASP A 245 24.18 -16.43 -13.04
N THR A 246 25.00 -16.42 -14.10
CA THR A 246 25.21 -17.55 -15.00
C THR A 246 26.40 -18.42 -14.62
N ASP A 247 27.19 -18.00 -13.62
CA ASP A 247 28.33 -18.76 -13.12
C ASP A 247 27.88 -19.97 -12.30
N ALA A 248 28.49 -21.12 -12.54
CA ALA A 248 28.27 -22.37 -11.82
C ALA A 248 29.53 -22.85 -11.09
N GLY A 249 30.37 -21.91 -10.65
CA GLY A 249 31.59 -22.20 -9.88
C GLY A 249 32.87 -22.13 -10.72
N SER A 250 33.04 -21.08 -11.54
CA SER A 250 34.28 -20.85 -12.28
C SER A 250 35.49 -20.85 -11.34
N VAL A 251 36.57 -21.51 -11.75
CA VAL A 251 37.76 -21.67 -10.91
C VAL A 251 38.93 -20.85 -11.44
N PRO A 252 39.68 -20.16 -10.57
CA PRO A 252 40.89 -19.47 -10.96
C PRO A 252 41.99 -20.50 -11.30
N ASP A 253 42.81 -20.19 -12.29
CA ASP A 253 44.00 -20.98 -12.63
C ASP A 253 45.10 -20.85 -11.54
N SER A 254 45.13 -19.74 -10.80
CA SER A 254 46.06 -19.53 -9.68
C SER A 254 45.44 -18.74 -8.53
N THR A 255 45.88 -19.01 -7.30
CA THR A 255 45.38 -18.32 -6.09
C THR A 255 45.80 -16.85 -6.01
N ASP A 256 46.82 -16.44 -6.78
CA ASP A 256 47.39 -15.10 -6.73
C ASP A 256 46.66 -14.09 -7.65
N CYS A 257 45.74 -14.58 -8.49
CA CYS A 257 45.01 -13.77 -9.50
C CYS A 257 43.50 -13.65 -9.19
N LEU A 258 43.12 -13.54 -7.92
CA LEU A 258 41.74 -13.32 -7.48
C LEU A 258 41.44 -11.83 -7.19
N PRO A 259 40.18 -11.37 -7.28
CA PRO A 259 38.95 -12.11 -7.58
C PRO A 259 38.69 -12.30 -9.08
N LEU A 260 37.86 -13.29 -9.42
CA LEU A 260 37.32 -13.44 -10.78
C LEU A 260 36.24 -12.39 -11.05
N ARG A 261 36.17 -11.93 -12.30
CA ARG A 261 35.15 -11.03 -12.84
C ARG A 261 34.42 -11.73 -13.98
N PHE A 262 33.12 -11.49 -14.05
CA PHE A 262 32.21 -12.13 -15.01
C PHE A 262 31.64 -11.08 -15.95
N SER A 263 31.71 -11.33 -17.25
CA SER A 263 31.17 -10.46 -18.29
C SER A 263 30.60 -11.28 -19.46
N PHE A 264 29.77 -10.67 -20.30
CA PHE A 264 29.20 -11.33 -21.48
C PHE A 264 30.03 -11.15 -22.76
N SER A 265 31.14 -10.43 -22.65
CA SER A 265 32.17 -10.28 -23.69
C SER A 265 33.54 -10.08 -23.03
N ALA A 266 34.60 -9.99 -23.85
CA ALA A 266 35.95 -9.69 -23.38
C ALA A 266 36.07 -8.34 -22.64
N ASP A 267 35.12 -7.41 -22.82
CA ASP A 267 35.06 -6.19 -22.01
C ASP A 267 34.54 -6.53 -20.61
N THR A 268 35.39 -6.33 -19.59
CA THR A 268 35.03 -6.60 -18.19
C THR A 268 33.89 -5.73 -17.64
N ASN A 269 33.46 -4.71 -18.37
CA ASN A 269 32.33 -3.87 -18.00
C ASN A 269 31.00 -4.34 -18.60
N ASP A 270 31.01 -5.30 -19.52
CA ASP A 270 29.81 -5.90 -20.12
C ASP A 270 29.19 -6.92 -19.15
N ILE A 271 28.69 -6.44 -18.01
CA ILE A 271 28.28 -7.29 -16.88
C ILE A 271 26.78 -7.61 -16.86
N THR A 272 26.00 -7.01 -17.76
CA THR A 272 24.54 -7.15 -17.85
C THR A 272 24.11 -7.34 -19.29
N ARG A 273 23.15 -8.23 -19.54
CA ARG A 273 22.40 -8.29 -20.80
C ARG A 273 20.92 -8.08 -20.53
N THR A 274 20.29 -7.26 -21.35
CA THR A 274 18.84 -7.08 -21.36
C THR A 274 18.26 -7.93 -22.49
N PHE A 275 17.30 -8.77 -22.14
CA PHE A 275 16.47 -9.50 -23.08
C PHE A 275 15.07 -8.89 -23.11
N THR A 276 14.45 -8.96 -24.27
CA THR A 276 13.15 -8.38 -24.58
C THR A 276 12.20 -9.46 -25.08
N CYS A 277 10.97 -9.06 -25.40
CA CYS A 277 10.01 -9.93 -26.05
C CYS A 277 10.40 -10.36 -27.47
N ASP A 278 11.33 -9.66 -28.11
CA ASP A 278 11.87 -10.11 -29.41
C ASP A 278 12.84 -11.28 -29.23
N ASP A 279 13.34 -11.50 -28.01
CA ASP A 279 14.30 -12.54 -27.67
C ASP A 279 13.61 -13.82 -27.18
N LEU A 280 12.30 -14.01 -27.38
CA LEU A 280 11.61 -15.24 -26.97
C LEU A 280 12.24 -16.50 -27.59
N GLY A 281 12.39 -17.54 -26.76
CA GLY A 281 13.04 -18.79 -27.12
C GLY A 281 14.50 -18.85 -26.69
N THR A 282 15.28 -19.68 -27.36
CA THR A 282 16.67 -19.97 -26.97
C THR A 282 17.63 -18.90 -27.47
N ASN A 283 18.36 -18.28 -26.55
CA ASN A 283 19.40 -17.30 -26.83
C ASN A 283 20.76 -17.83 -26.39
N LEU A 284 21.73 -17.79 -27.29
CA LEU A 284 23.11 -18.16 -27.00
C LEU A 284 23.85 -16.97 -26.40
N PHE A 285 24.69 -17.23 -25.40
CA PHE A 285 25.58 -16.22 -24.84
C PHE A 285 26.92 -16.83 -24.45
N GLN A 286 27.93 -15.96 -24.35
CA GLN A 286 29.24 -16.29 -23.81
C GLN A 286 29.34 -15.75 -22.39
N LEU A 287 29.90 -16.53 -21.47
CA LEU A 287 30.39 -16.02 -20.19
C LEU A 287 31.90 -15.93 -20.27
N TRP A 288 32.40 -14.71 -20.17
CA TRP A 288 33.80 -14.38 -20.06
C TRP A 288 34.17 -14.30 -18.58
N VAL A 289 35.21 -15.03 -18.21
CA VAL A 289 35.79 -15.01 -16.87
C VAL A 289 37.15 -14.34 -16.97
N THR A 290 37.33 -13.27 -16.22
CA THR A 290 38.57 -12.49 -16.15
C THR A 290 39.16 -12.58 -14.76
N ASP A 291 40.43 -12.95 -14.66
CA ASP A 291 41.13 -12.97 -13.38
C ASP A 291 41.71 -11.58 -13.03
N ALA A 292 42.17 -11.38 -11.79
CA ALA A 292 42.74 -10.09 -11.35
C ALA A 292 44.07 -9.75 -12.04
N CYS A 293 44.69 -10.71 -12.72
CA CYS A 293 45.89 -10.55 -13.53
C CYS A 293 45.56 -10.15 -14.98
N GLY A 294 44.27 -10.04 -15.33
CA GLY A 294 43.77 -9.63 -16.63
C GLY A 294 43.71 -10.74 -17.69
N ARG A 295 43.88 -12.00 -17.29
CA ARG A 295 43.77 -13.17 -18.18
C ARG A 295 42.30 -13.55 -18.32
N GLN A 296 41.89 -13.91 -19.53
CA GLN A 296 40.48 -14.15 -19.87
C GLN A 296 40.28 -15.48 -20.59
N ASN A 297 39.21 -16.15 -20.24
CA ASN A 297 38.68 -17.28 -20.99
C ASN A 297 37.15 -17.18 -21.05
N TYR A 298 36.52 -17.89 -21.99
CA TYR A 298 35.07 -17.91 -22.07
C TYR A 298 34.53 -19.31 -22.32
N ALA A 299 33.27 -19.51 -21.95
CA ALA A 299 32.47 -20.66 -22.37
C ALA A 299 31.17 -20.16 -23.01
N GLU A 300 30.51 -21.02 -23.78
CA GLU A 300 29.21 -20.76 -24.40
C GLU A 300 28.10 -21.54 -23.70
N SER A 301 26.96 -20.89 -23.51
CA SER A 301 25.74 -21.47 -22.94
C SER A 301 24.51 -20.89 -23.64
N TYR A 302 23.34 -21.33 -23.21
CA TYR A 302 22.07 -20.80 -23.67
C TYR A 302 21.16 -20.47 -22.48
N ILE A 303 20.37 -19.42 -22.68
CA ILE A 303 19.24 -19.03 -21.83
C ILE A 303 17.96 -19.18 -22.66
N ILE A 304 16.88 -19.63 -22.03
CA ILE A 304 15.56 -19.69 -22.64
C ILE A 304 14.75 -18.52 -22.10
N ILE A 305 14.38 -17.60 -22.98
CA ILE A 305 13.46 -16.51 -22.65
C ILE A 305 12.05 -17.04 -22.93
N THR A 306 11.26 -17.12 -21.87
CA THR A 306 9.90 -17.68 -21.91
C THR A 306 8.86 -16.57 -21.91
N ASN A 307 7.68 -16.83 -22.48
CA ASN A 307 6.56 -15.90 -22.43
C ASN A 307 5.89 -16.02 -21.06
N GLY A 308 6.40 -15.31 -20.06
CA GLY A 308 5.84 -15.28 -18.70
C GLY A 308 4.82 -14.17 -18.49
N ASP A 309 3.85 -14.06 -19.42
CA ASP A 309 2.81 -13.02 -19.52
C ASP A 309 3.28 -11.61 -19.94
N GLY A 310 4.54 -11.22 -19.73
CA GLY A 310 5.05 -9.87 -20.02
C GLY A 310 5.08 -9.45 -21.50
N CYS A 311 5.03 -10.39 -22.44
CA CYS A 311 5.16 -10.11 -23.88
C CYS A 311 3.83 -9.99 -24.62
N ASP A 312 2.74 -10.49 -24.04
CA ASP A 312 1.38 -10.26 -24.53
C ASP A 312 0.70 -9.04 -23.86
N LEU A 313 1.37 -8.37 -22.92
CA LEU A 313 0.86 -7.25 -22.13
C LEU A 313 1.29 -5.85 -22.64
N GLN A 314 2.08 -5.74 -23.71
CA GLN A 314 2.46 -4.44 -24.30
C GLN A 314 1.28 -3.60 -24.81
N THR A 315 0.05 -4.14 -24.81
CA THR A 315 -1.19 -3.43 -25.16
C THR A 315 -2.25 -3.45 -24.07
N ILE A 316 -1.93 -3.93 -22.86
CA ILE A 316 -2.89 -4.09 -21.77
C ILE A 316 -2.47 -3.17 -20.63
N ALA A 317 -3.41 -2.35 -20.16
CA ALA A 317 -3.19 -1.47 -19.02
C ALA A 317 -2.87 -2.27 -17.74
N PRO A 318 -2.18 -1.68 -16.75
CA PRO A 318 -1.91 -2.34 -15.49
C PRO A 318 -3.19 -2.85 -14.81
N PRO A 319 -3.14 -3.94 -14.02
CA PRO A 319 -4.34 -4.48 -13.35
C PRO A 319 -5.03 -3.48 -12.42
N ASN A 320 -4.32 -2.46 -11.95
CA ASN A 320 -4.78 -1.41 -11.07
C ASN A 320 -4.93 -0.05 -11.78
N ASP A 321 -5.25 -0.08 -13.07
CA ASP A 321 -5.49 1.12 -13.90
C ASP A 321 -6.69 1.94 -13.41
N ASN A 322 -7.80 1.27 -13.08
CA ASN A 322 -9.01 1.96 -12.60
C ASN A 322 -9.05 2.01 -11.07
N ILE A 323 -9.73 3.02 -10.51
CA ILE A 323 -9.94 3.14 -9.05
C ILE A 323 -10.60 1.89 -8.45
N ALA A 324 -11.53 1.28 -9.19
CA ALA A 324 -12.25 0.08 -8.75
C ALA A 324 -11.34 -1.15 -8.59
N ASP A 325 -10.21 -1.16 -9.29
CA ASP A 325 -9.23 -2.24 -9.32
C ASP A 325 -7.98 -1.91 -8.47
N ALA A 326 -8.08 -0.89 -7.61
CA ALA A 326 -6.98 -0.41 -6.77
C ALA A 326 -6.29 -1.54 -5.98
N ALA A 327 -4.96 -1.64 -6.14
CA ALA A 327 -4.17 -2.70 -5.50
C ALA A 327 -3.94 -2.43 -4.00
N PRO A 328 -4.13 -3.40 -3.10
CA PRO A 328 -3.89 -3.19 -1.67
C PRO A 328 -2.40 -3.01 -1.35
N LEU A 329 -2.10 -2.07 -0.45
CA LEU A 329 -0.78 -1.84 0.15
C LEU A 329 -0.79 -2.24 1.62
N ASP A 330 0.20 -3.02 2.03
CA ASP A 330 0.38 -3.45 3.42
C ASP A 330 1.47 -2.61 4.12
N ALA A 331 1.11 -2.01 5.25
CA ALA A 331 2.05 -1.26 6.07
C ALA A 331 3.09 -2.20 6.69
N GLY A 332 4.37 -1.99 6.39
CA GLY A 332 5.48 -2.78 6.94
C GLY A 332 5.98 -3.94 6.07
N GLY A 333 5.63 -3.97 4.78
CA GLY A 333 6.28 -4.88 3.83
C GLY A 333 7.78 -4.61 3.74
N ALA A 334 8.61 -5.60 4.11
CA ALA A 334 10.08 -5.49 4.08
C ALA A 334 10.69 -5.55 2.67
N CYS A 335 9.85 -5.59 1.62
CA CYS A 335 10.25 -5.83 0.24
C CYS A 335 9.83 -4.64 -0.65
N ALA A 336 10.77 -4.10 -1.44
CA ALA A 336 10.46 -3.12 -2.48
C ALA A 336 9.68 -3.82 -3.61
N VAL A 337 8.37 -3.55 -3.70
CA VAL A 337 7.51 -4.05 -4.77
C VAL A 337 7.58 -3.05 -5.93
N TYR A 338 7.94 -3.54 -7.12
CA TYR A 338 7.95 -2.74 -8.33
C TYR A 338 6.59 -2.85 -9.05
N TRP A 339 6.07 -1.68 -9.42
CA TRP A 339 4.83 -1.46 -10.15
C TRP A 339 5.14 -0.74 -11.46
N SER A 340 4.15 -0.61 -12.33
CA SER A 340 4.29 0.15 -13.56
C SER A 340 2.99 0.85 -13.91
N ASN A 341 3.10 2.04 -14.48
CA ASN A 341 2.01 2.77 -15.09
C ASN A 341 2.08 2.79 -16.63
N VAL A 342 2.94 1.96 -17.23
CA VAL A 342 3.01 1.83 -18.69
C VAL A 342 1.66 1.32 -19.20
N ASN A 343 1.10 2.01 -20.20
CA ASN A 343 -0.23 1.78 -20.76
C ASN A 343 -1.41 2.04 -19.80
N ALA A 344 -1.17 2.62 -18.63
CA ALA A 344 -2.25 3.10 -17.79
C ALA A 344 -3.01 4.23 -18.48
N THR A 345 -4.29 4.36 -18.19
CA THR A 345 -5.19 5.35 -18.76
C THR A 345 -6.03 5.99 -17.67
N ALA A 346 -6.13 7.32 -17.69
CA ALA A 346 -7.04 8.00 -16.80
C ALA A 346 -8.52 7.68 -17.15
N GLU A 347 -9.30 7.31 -16.13
CA GLU A 347 -10.72 7.01 -16.32
C GLU A 347 -11.57 8.27 -16.45
N ALA A 348 -12.79 8.11 -16.98
CA ALA A 348 -13.69 9.24 -17.14
C ALA A 348 -14.13 9.80 -15.78
N ASN A 349 -13.77 11.06 -15.51
CA ASN A 349 -13.98 11.75 -14.22
C ASN A 349 -13.13 11.19 -13.07
N GLU A 350 -11.97 10.65 -13.39
CA GLU A 350 -10.96 10.35 -12.39
C GLU A 350 -10.62 11.61 -11.58
N PRO A 351 -10.62 11.53 -10.23
CA PRO A 351 -10.21 12.66 -9.41
C PRO A 351 -8.70 12.92 -9.61
N ALA A 352 -8.30 14.18 -9.62
CA ALA A 352 -6.90 14.59 -9.68
C ALA A 352 -6.71 15.83 -8.79
N PRO A 353 -5.53 16.01 -8.16
CA PRO A 353 -5.22 17.22 -7.43
C PRO A 353 -5.29 18.47 -8.31
N MET A 354 -5.52 19.63 -7.69
CA MET A 354 -5.52 20.90 -8.42
C MET A 354 -4.13 21.18 -8.99
N PRO A 355 -4.04 21.78 -10.19
CA PRO A 355 -2.75 22.06 -10.80
C PRO A 355 -2.03 23.24 -10.11
N SER A 356 -0.71 23.16 -10.00
CA SER A 356 0.16 24.26 -9.56
C SER A 356 1.23 24.60 -10.62
N ALA A 357 1.87 25.76 -10.49
CA ALA A 357 3.07 26.09 -11.25
C ALA A 357 4.37 25.65 -10.54
N ASN A 358 4.26 25.17 -9.29
CA ASN A 358 5.40 24.76 -8.47
C ASN A 358 5.20 23.32 -7.97
N CYS A 359 6.15 22.45 -8.31
CA CYS A 359 6.10 21.00 -8.04
C CYS A 359 6.31 20.65 -6.56
N THR A 360 6.75 21.62 -5.74
CA THR A 360 6.86 21.43 -4.29
C THR A 360 5.67 22.01 -3.52
N ASP A 361 4.67 22.58 -4.20
CA ASP A 361 3.49 23.10 -3.51
C ASP A 361 2.70 21.92 -2.91
N PRO A 362 2.28 22.03 -1.64
CA PRO A 362 1.53 20.95 -1.00
C PRO A 362 0.16 20.82 -1.65
N ASN A 363 -0.30 19.57 -1.76
CA ASN A 363 -1.66 19.21 -2.20
C ASN A 363 -2.00 19.58 -3.66
N THR A 364 -1.00 19.69 -4.52
CA THR A 364 -1.13 20.01 -5.95
C THR A 364 -0.14 19.23 -6.80
N TRP A 365 -0.41 19.15 -8.12
CA TRP A 365 0.50 18.58 -9.15
C TRP A 365 0.86 19.66 -10.19
N CYS A 366 2.09 19.69 -10.71
CA CYS A 366 2.63 20.89 -11.36
C CYS A 366 2.72 20.90 -12.90
N ASP A 367 2.26 19.86 -13.59
CA ASP A 367 2.25 19.81 -15.07
C ASP A 367 0.97 20.38 -15.71
N GLY A 368 -0.07 20.58 -14.88
CA GLY A 368 -1.33 21.16 -15.32
C GLY A 368 -2.18 20.24 -16.19
N GLN A 369 -1.92 18.92 -16.21
CA GLN A 369 -2.57 17.98 -17.14
C GLN A 369 -3.58 17.02 -16.51
N GLY A 370 -3.86 17.10 -15.21
CA GLY A 370 -4.83 16.21 -14.56
C GLY A 370 -4.18 14.88 -14.21
N ALA A 371 -4.89 13.77 -14.39
CA ALA A 371 -4.30 12.44 -14.38
C ALA A 371 -4.26 11.91 -15.82
N GLU A 372 -3.22 11.17 -16.19
CA GLU A 372 -3.01 10.69 -17.56
C GLU A 372 -2.75 9.18 -17.63
N HIS A 373 -1.75 8.74 -16.88
CA HIS A 373 -1.24 7.38 -16.79
C HIS A 373 -1.23 6.96 -15.33
N SER A 374 -2.36 7.18 -14.67
CA SER A 374 -2.51 6.98 -13.24
C SER A 374 -2.79 5.52 -12.93
N VAL A 375 -2.26 5.06 -11.80
CA VAL A 375 -2.57 3.75 -11.24
C VAL A 375 -2.96 3.89 -9.78
N TRP A 376 -3.80 2.97 -9.33
CA TRP A 376 -4.51 3.09 -8.07
C TRP A 376 -4.10 2.03 -7.06
N PHE A 377 -4.04 2.45 -5.80
CA PHE A 377 -3.80 1.57 -4.66
C PHE A 377 -4.77 1.89 -3.54
N THR A 378 -4.89 0.98 -2.56
CA THR A 378 -5.66 1.19 -1.35
C THR A 378 -4.88 0.75 -0.13
N PHE A 379 -5.06 1.43 1.01
CA PHE A 379 -4.57 0.95 2.30
C PHE A 379 -5.59 1.23 3.40
N GLN A 380 -5.53 0.46 4.48
CA GLN A 380 -6.28 0.75 5.69
C GLN A 380 -5.41 1.57 6.64
N ALA A 381 -5.92 2.71 7.11
CA ALA A 381 -5.18 3.57 8.04
C ALA A 381 -4.78 2.81 9.31
N PRO A 382 -3.49 2.82 9.70
CA PRO A 382 -3.02 2.16 10.91
C PRO A 382 -3.69 2.70 12.18
N ALA A 383 -3.63 1.91 13.26
CA ALA A 383 -4.21 2.28 14.55
C ALA A 383 -3.59 3.56 15.16
N SER A 384 -2.38 3.92 14.76
CA SER A 384 -1.72 5.19 15.12
C SER A 384 -2.42 6.42 14.54
N GLY A 385 -3.19 6.27 13.45
CA GLY A 385 -3.72 7.36 12.64
C GLY A 385 -2.66 8.02 11.76
N SER A 386 -1.51 7.37 11.54
CA SER A 386 -0.43 7.87 10.66
C SER A 386 -0.04 6.89 9.56
N ALA A 387 0.35 7.44 8.43
CA ALA A 387 0.91 6.68 7.31
C ALA A 387 2.00 7.51 6.62
N GLU A 388 3.08 6.87 6.18
CA GLU A 388 4.09 7.46 5.34
C GLU A 388 4.16 6.69 4.02
N LEU A 389 4.07 7.43 2.92
CA LEU A 389 4.13 6.91 1.55
C LEU A 389 5.33 7.52 0.84
N ARG A 390 6.12 6.69 0.17
CA ARG A 390 7.27 7.14 -0.64
C ARG A 390 7.34 6.35 -1.93
N THR A 391 7.52 7.04 -3.04
CA THR A 391 7.81 6.42 -4.33
C THR A 391 9.31 6.47 -4.66
N ALA A 392 9.74 5.71 -5.65
CA ALA A 392 11.07 5.78 -6.25
C ALA A 392 11.08 5.13 -7.64
N GLY A 393 12.06 5.50 -8.49
CA GLY A 393 12.34 4.86 -9.78
C GLY A 393 11.86 5.65 -11.00
N MET A 394 10.97 6.62 -10.83
CA MET A 394 10.57 7.57 -11.86
C MET A 394 10.12 8.89 -11.22
N ASN A 395 9.94 9.92 -12.05
CA ASN A 395 9.27 11.15 -11.63
C ASN A 395 7.77 10.85 -11.48
N THR A 396 7.28 10.86 -10.24
CA THR A 396 5.90 10.47 -9.91
C THR A 396 5.11 11.67 -9.45
N GLN A 397 3.79 11.51 -9.47
CA GLN A 397 2.82 12.39 -8.86
C GLN A 397 1.95 11.57 -7.91
N LEU A 398 1.95 11.90 -6.62
CA LEU A 398 1.29 11.11 -5.58
C LEU A 398 0.12 11.89 -4.98
N ALA A 399 -1.04 11.25 -4.86
CA ALA A 399 -2.18 11.76 -4.13
C ALA A 399 -2.83 10.69 -3.27
N VAL A 400 -3.37 11.09 -2.14
CA VAL A 400 -4.14 10.22 -1.24
C VAL A 400 -5.54 10.77 -1.11
N TRP A 401 -6.51 9.90 -1.29
CA TRP A 401 -7.93 10.20 -1.35
C TRP A 401 -8.68 9.41 -0.30
N GLU A 402 -9.78 9.98 0.15
CA GLU A 402 -10.81 9.27 0.90
C GLU A 402 -12.17 9.47 0.25
N GLN A 403 -13.12 8.61 0.57
CA GLN A 403 -14.47 8.70 0.04
C GLN A 403 -15.46 9.09 1.15
N ILE A 404 -16.07 10.26 1.03
CA ILE A 404 -17.06 10.76 2.00
C ILE A 404 -18.41 10.92 1.29
N ASN A 405 -19.38 10.09 1.64
CA ASN A 405 -20.71 10.02 0.99
C ASN A 405 -20.65 9.95 -0.55
N GLY A 406 -19.71 9.17 -1.08
CA GLY A 406 -19.54 8.99 -2.53
C GLY A 406 -18.72 10.07 -3.24
N ASN A 407 -18.30 11.12 -2.53
CA ASN A 407 -17.39 12.13 -3.07
C ASN A 407 -15.94 11.76 -2.80
N TRP A 408 -15.08 11.96 -3.80
CA TRP A 408 -13.63 11.89 -3.64
C TRP A 408 -13.12 13.16 -2.96
N VAL A 409 -12.47 12.99 -1.82
CA VAL A 409 -11.96 14.08 -0.99
C VAL A 409 -10.46 13.92 -0.89
N LEU A 410 -9.73 14.95 -1.31
CA LEU A 410 -8.27 14.91 -1.28
C LEU A 410 -7.81 14.96 0.17
N VAL A 411 -6.96 14.00 0.55
CA VAL A 411 -6.32 13.97 1.87
C VAL A 411 -5.04 14.77 1.82
N ALA A 412 -4.15 14.42 0.89
CA ALA A 412 -2.95 15.17 0.58
C ALA A 412 -2.41 14.79 -0.81
N ALA A 413 -1.58 15.64 -1.40
CA ALA A 413 -0.85 15.32 -2.61
C ALA A 413 0.56 15.92 -2.59
N ASN A 414 1.47 15.30 -3.33
CA ASN A 414 2.84 15.74 -3.54
C ASN A 414 3.29 15.30 -4.94
N ASP A 415 3.91 16.20 -5.68
CA ASP A 415 4.56 15.92 -6.97
C ASP A 415 6.03 15.55 -6.69
N ASP A 416 6.83 16.52 -6.24
CA ASP A 416 8.24 16.28 -5.93
C ASP A 416 8.54 16.26 -4.42
N LEU A 417 9.30 15.26 -3.99
CA LEU A 417 10.06 15.32 -2.75
C LEU A 417 11.25 16.28 -2.92
N PRO A 418 11.37 17.30 -2.06
CA PRO A 418 12.47 18.24 -2.15
C PRO A 418 13.85 17.55 -2.11
N GLY A 419 14.61 17.67 -3.20
CA GLY A 419 15.98 17.17 -3.30
C GLY A 419 16.12 15.72 -3.78
N ASP A 420 15.03 15.07 -4.19
CA ASP A 420 15.09 13.77 -4.84
C ASP A 420 15.57 13.91 -6.30
N PRO A 421 16.56 13.12 -6.76
CA PRO A 421 17.14 13.26 -8.09
C PRO A 421 16.22 12.79 -9.22
N ASP A 422 15.25 11.91 -8.92
CA ASP A 422 14.35 11.30 -9.89
C ASP A 422 13.00 12.03 -9.95
N GLY A 423 12.75 13.01 -9.06
CA GLY A 423 11.44 13.64 -8.90
C GLY A 423 10.42 12.70 -8.24
N ALA A 424 10.89 11.83 -7.33
CA ALA A 424 9.98 10.95 -6.61
C ALA A 424 9.09 11.74 -5.64
N SER A 425 7.89 11.23 -5.37
CA SER A 425 6.92 11.84 -4.45
C SER A 425 6.90 11.15 -3.08
N GLY A 426 6.38 11.85 -2.08
CA GLY A 426 6.13 11.25 -0.78
C GLY A 426 5.25 12.10 0.13
N LEU A 427 4.56 11.41 1.02
CA LEU A 427 3.59 12.00 1.94
C LEU A 427 3.79 11.43 3.34
N THR A 428 3.68 12.30 4.34
CA THR A 428 3.51 11.89 5.74
C THR A 428 2.16 12.38 6.23
N LEU A 429 1.26 11.44 6.49
CA LEU A 429 -0.11 11.68 6.89
C LEU A 429 -0.23 11.44 8.39
N THR A 430 -1.01 12.30 9.04
CA THR A 430 -1.40 12.16 10.45
C THR A 430 -2.89 12.46 10.59
N CYS A 431 -3.48 12.06 11.71
CA CYS A 431 -4.91 12.24 11.96
C CYS A 431 -5.82 11.56 10.93
N LEU A 432 -5.34 10.45 10.34
CA LEU A 432 -6.18 9.56 9.57
C LEU A 432 -7.18 8.86 10.50
N GLU A 433 -8.40 8.66 10.00
CA GLU A 433 -9.41 7.86 10.67
C GLU A 433 -8.98 6.38 10.69
N ALA A 434 -8.52 5.90 11.84
CA ALA A 434 -7.95 4.58 12.02
C ALA A 434 -8.93 3.48 11.60
N GLY A 435 -8.45 2.52 10.81
CA GLY A 435 -9.27 1.44 10.27
C GLY A 435 -10.10 1.81 9.03
N GLN A 436 -10.12 3.08 8.60
CA GLN A 436 -10.75 3.46 7.32
C GLN A 436 -9.84 3.17 6.13
N ASN A 437 -10.46 2.91 4.98
CA ASN A 437 -9.76 2.73 3.72
C ASN A 437 -9.45 4.08 3.08
N TYR A 438 -8.24 4.19 2.55
CA TYR A 438 -7.75 5.33 1.78
C TYR A 438 -7.24 4.82 0.44
N TRP A 439 -7.40 5.65 -0.59
CA TRP A 439 -6.95 5.36 -1.95
C TRP A 439 -5.71 6.18 -2.24
N VAL A 440 -4.74 5.58 -2.92
CA VAL A 440 -3.51 6.23 -3.35
C VAL A 440 -3.50 6.24 -4.86
N GLN A 441 -3.33 7.41 -5.44
CA GLN A 441 -3.20 7.62 -6.87
C GLN A 441 -1.74 7.95 -7.16
N ILE A 442 -1.18 7.28 -8.16
CA ILE A 442 0.18 7.57 -8.64
C ILE A 442 0.08 7.82 -10.14
N ASP A 443 0.48 9.01 -10.55
CA ASP A 443 0.68 9.39 -11.96
C ASP A 443 2.18 9.69 -12.19
N GLY A 444 2.57 10.04 -13.41
CA GLY A 444 3.92 10.44 -13.75
C GLY A 444 3.96 11.82 -14.36
N HIS A 445 4.78 12.70 -13.79
CA HIS A 445 4.87 14.10 -14.21
C HIS A 445 5.05 14.26 -15.72
N SER A 446 4.21 15.10 -16.35
CA SER A 446 4.21 15.35 -17.80
C SER A 446 4.03 14.06 -18.64
N GLY A 447 3.22 13.11 -18.16
CA GLY A 447 2.95 11.83 -18.82
C GLY A 447 4.10 10.82 -18.71
N ALA A 448 4.94 10.93 -17.69
CA ALA A 448 6.02 9.98 -17.46
C ALA A 448 5.45 8.57 -17.22
N MET A 449 5.97 7.60 -17.95
CA MET A 449 5.63 6.19 -17.78
C MET A 449 6.89 5.38 -17.48
N GLY A 450 6.77 4.39 -16.62
CA GLY A 450 7.91 3.54 -16.27
C GLY A 450 7.58 2.51 -15.22
N GLN A 451 8.65 1.94 -14.67
CA GLN A 451 8.56 1.16 -13.44
C GLN A 451 8.87 2.07 -12.26
N PHE A 452 8.13 1.89 -11.17
CA PHE A 452 8.35 2.59 -9.92
C PHE A 452 8.14 1.64 -8.75
N SER A 453 8.56 2.03 -7.58
CA SER A 453 8.22 1.36 -6.33
C SER A 453 7.42 2.30 -5.44
N ILE A 454 6.55 1.75 -4.59
CA ILE A 454 5.87 2.50 -3.52
C ILE A 454 6.03 1.76 -2.20
N ALA A 455 6.42 2.49 -1.16
CA ALA A 455 6.53 2.00 0.20
C ALA A 455 5.46 2.66 1.08
N LEU A 456 4.77 1.84 1.88
CA LEU A 456 3.85 2.27 2.94
C LEU A 456 4.42 1.84 4.30
N SER A 457 4.58 2.79 5.20
CA SER A 457 4.96 2.53 6.60
C SER A 457 4.02 3.26 7.57
N ASP A 458 3.90 2.71 8.78
CA ASP A 458 3.31 3.42 9.91
C ASP A 458 4.45 4.07 10.72
N PRO A 459 4.64 5.40 10.65
CA PRO A 459 5.68 6.07 11.43
C PRO A 459 5.31 6.14 12.92
N ASN A 460 4.14 5.62 13.32
CA ASN A 460 3.62 5.61 14.67
C ASN A 460 3.53 7.02 15.28
N ILE A 461 3.15 7.99 14.45
CA ILE A 461 2.96 9.40 14.84
C ILE A 461 1.50 9.57 15.24
N SER A 462 1.25 9.58 16.55
CA SER A 462 -0.09 9.78 17.07
C SER A 462 -0.63 11.19 16.74
N CYS A 463 -1.86 11.26 16.23
CA CYS A 463 -2.60 12.52 16.13
C CYS A 463 -2.91 13.07 17.53
N ALA A 464 -2.14 14.04 18.00
CA ALA A 464 -2.41 14.71 19.26
C ALA A 464 -3.57 15.69 19.08
N ILE A 465 -4.66 15.52 19.83
CA ILE A 465 -5.77 16.46 19.85
C ILE A 465 -5.68 17.43 21.03
N SER A 466 -6.14 18.66 20.85
CA SER A 466 -6.12 19.65 21.91
C SER A 466 -7.11 19.28 23.02
N GLY A 467 -6.85 19.67 24.28
CA GLY A 467 -7.77 19.45 25.40
C GLY A 467 -7.70 18.09 26.12
N GLN A 468 -6.59 17.35 26.02
CA GLN A 468 -6.35 16.05 26.72
C GLN A 468 -6.37 16.10 28.27
N SER A 469 -6.69 17.22 28.92
CA SER A 469 -6.74 17.32 30.37
C SER A 469 -8.12 17.76 30.85
N ASN A 470 -8.57 17.19 31.98
CA ASN A 470 -9.78 17.58 32.73
C ASN A 470 -9.67 19.01 33.30
N GLN A 471 -9.34 19.99 32.47
CA GLN A 471 -9.24 21.40 32.82
C GLN A 471 -10.29 22.13 32.00
N ALA A 472 -11.14 22.90 32.69
CA ALA A 472 -12.05 23.81 32.02
C ALA A 472 -11.22 24.87 31.28
N PHE A 473 -11.54 25.09 30.00
CA PHE A 473 -10.94 26.15 29.19
C PHE A 473 -12.03 27.10 28.75
N ALA A 474 -11.83 28.41 28.93
CA ALA A 474 -12.72 29.44 28.43
C ALA A 474 -12.37 29.85 27.01
N CYS A 475 -13.32 30.46 26.31
CA CYS A 475 -13.12 30.99 24.97
C CYS A 475 -12.01 32.05 24.93
N GLY A 476 -11.13 31.95 23.94
CA GLY A 476 -9.97 32.82 23.80
C GLY A 476 -8.77 32.46 24.69
N GLU A 477 -8.87 31.47 25.59
CA GLU A 477 -7.71 30.97 26.35
C GLU A 477 -6.81 30.06 25.52
N ILE A 478 -7.34 29.44 24.46
CA ILE A 478 -6.57 28.59 23.54
C ILE A 478 -6.57 29.22 22.15
N PRO A 479 -5.57 30.07 21.85
CA PRO A 479 -5.39 30.57 20.50
C PRO A 479 -5.00 29.41 19.57
N VAL A 480 -5.80 29.23 18.52
CA VAL A 480 -5.51 28.33 17.42
C VAL A 480 -4.75 29.12 16.35
N THR A 481 -3.72 28.52 15.78
CA THR A 481 -2.93 29.16 14.73
C THR A 481 -3.80 29.32 13.48
N PRO A 482 -3.98 30.54 12.94
CA PRO A 482 -4.74 30.72 11.70
C PRO A 482 -4.06 30.01 10.53
N VAL A 483 -4.86 29.45 9.62
CA VAL A 483 -4.34 28.76 8.42
C VAL A 483 -4.98 29.32 7.16
N GLN A 484 -4.23 29.35 6.06
CA GLN A 484 -4.74 29.78 4.76
C GLN A 484 -5.34 28.60 4.01
N SER A 485 -6.56 28.76 3.52
CA SER A 485 -7.17 27.88 2.52
C SER A 485 -7.15 28.54 1.16
N THR A 486 -6.60 27.81 0.18
CA THR A 486 -6.41 28.26 -1.20
C THR A 486 -7.36 27.58 -2.17
N GLY A 487 -8.28 26.74 -1.70
CA GLY A 487 -9.22 26.01 -2.56
C GLY A 487 -8.63 24.77 -3.20
N THR A 488 -7.65 24.12 -2.56
CA THR A 488 -7.01 22.90 -3.11
C THR A 488 -7.89 21.66 -2.96
N GLY A 489 -8.95 21.72 -2.14
CA GLY A 489 -9.78 20.57 -1.83
C GLY A 489 -9.12 19.56 -0.89
N ALA A 490 -8.00 19.91 -0.25
CA ALA A 490 -7.32 19.07 0.73
C ALA A 490 -7.68 19.43 2.18
N TRP A 491 -7.43 18.52 3.11
CA TRP A 491 -7.62 18.81 4.54
C TRP A 491 -6.59 19.80 5.07
N VAL A 492 -7.10 20.87 5.68
CA VAL A 492 -6.32 21.88 6.39
C VAL A 492 -6.59 21.73 7.88
N PHE A 493 -5.56 21.38 8.64
CA PHE A 493 -5.66 21.21 10.09
C PHE A 493 -5.35 22.51 10.82
N LEU A 494 -6.25 22.90 11.72
CA LEU A 494 -6.04 24.01 12.63
C LEU A 494 -5.51 23.47 13.96
N MET A 495 -4.31 23.93 14.31
CA MET A 495 -3.54 23.45 15.46
C MET A 495 -3.45 24.51 16.56
N ASP A 496 -3.47 24.06 17.81
CA ASP A 496 -3.16 24.95 18.94
C ASP A 496 -1.66 25.30 19.00
N GLN A 497 -1.28 26.15 19.96
CA GLN A 497 0.12 26.56 20.16
C GLN A 497 1.08 25.41 20.52
N GLN A 498 0.57 24.24 20.90
CA GLN A 498 1.34 23.03 21.19
C GLN A 498 1.34 22.04 20.02
N GLN A 499 0.88 22.45 18.83
CA GLN A 499 0.77 21.62 17.64
C GLN A 499 -0.18 20.43 17.80
N ARG A 500 -1.27 20.61 18.53
CA ARG A 500 -2.34 19.62 18.67
C ARG A 500 -3.56 20.03 17.85
N ALA A 501 -4.17 19.05 17.17
CA ALA A 501 -5.32 19.24 16.30
C ALA A 501 -6.58 19.64 17.07
N VAL A 502 -7.29 20.65 16.56
CA VAL A 502 -8.55 21.15 17.12
C VAL A 502 -9.71 20.85 16.17
N VAL A 503 -9.51 21.18 14.90
CA VAL A 503 -10.47 21.02 13.81
C VAL A 503 -9.69 20.82 12.51
N ALA A 504 -10.25 20.06 11.57
CA ALA A 504 -9.78 20.05 10.19
C ALA A 504 -10.88 20.52 9.25
N VAL A 505 -10.52 21.26 8.22
CA VAL A 505 -11.45 21.78 7.20
C VAL A 505 -10.97 21.31 5.83
N ASN A 506 -11.84 20.65 5.08
CA ASN A 506 -11.61 20.42 3.66
C ASN A 506 -12.46 21.44 2.89
N ASP A 507 -11.79 22.32 2.16
CA ASP A 507 -12.46 23.44 1.50
C ASP A 507 -13.23 23.06 0.23
N MET A 508 -13.12 21.80 -0.25
CA MET A 508 -13.82 21.28 -1.42
C MET A 508 -13.73 22.22 -2.64
N GLY A 509 -12.58 22.88 -2.83
CA GLY A 509 -12.35 23.82 -3.94
C GLY A 509 -12.78 25.27 -3.66
N ASN A 510 -13.35 25.57 -2.49
CA ASN A 510 -13.69 26.93 -2.08
C ASN A 510 -12.44 27.66 -1.58
N VAL A 511 -12.21 28.90 -2.02
CA VAL A 511 -11.13 29.73 -1.48
C VAL A 511 -11.63 30.42 -0.20
N LEU A 512 -11.46 29.77 0.95
CA LEU A 512 -11.96 30.29 2.23
C LEU A 512 -11.09 31.44 2.79
N GLY A 513 -9.87 31.60 2.28
CA GLY A 513 -8.89 32.57 2.77
C GLY A 513 -8.39 32.20 4.16
N THR A 514 -8.22 33.19 5.04
CA THR A 514 -7.79 32.93 6.42
C THR A 514 -8.88 32.21 7.21
N ILE A 515 -8.57 31.03 7.74
CA ILE A 515 -9.42 30.25 8.66
C ILE A 515 -8.88 30.44 10.08
N ASN A 516 -9.76 30.81 11.01
CA ASN A 516 -9.48 30.81 12.44
C ASN A 516 -10.46 29.87 13.16
N ALA A 517 -10.02 29.32 14.28
CA ALA A 517 -10.89 28.58 15.18
C ALA A 517 -10.65 28.97 16.64
N GLU A 518 -11.71 28.86 17.42
CA GLU A 518 -11.70 28.85 18.88
C GLU A 518 -12.46 27.63 19.33
N PHE A 519 -12.12 27.10 20.50
CA PHE A 519 -12.90 26.05 21.12
C PHE A 519 -12.94 26.24 22.64
N MET A 520 -13.94 25.63 23.24
CA MET A 520 -14.15 25.60 24.69
C MET A 520 -14.30 24.15 25.11
N VAL A 521 -13.83 23.82 26.31
CA VAL A 521 -14.11 22.53 26.97
C VAL A 521 -14.67 22.84 28.35
N ASN A 522 -15.93 22.48 28.57
CA ASN A 522 -16.57 22.58 29.89
C ASN A 522 -15.98 21.52 30.83
N GLY A 523 -15.53 21.94 32.01
CA GLY A 523 -14.98 21.06 33.04
C GLY A 523 -15.98 20.69 34.16
N ASP A 524 -17.18 21.26 34.11
CA ASP A 524 -18.25 21.00 35.08
C ASP A 524 -19.16 19.83 34.62
N ALA A 525 -20.39 19.75 35.14
CA ALA A 525 -21.36 18.74 34.71
C ALA A 525 -21.71 18.91 33.21
N VAL A 526 -22.00 17.78 32.54
CA VAL A 526 -22.39 17.75 31.12
C VAL A 526 -23.52 18.74 30.85
N ARG A 527 -23.29 19.59 29.86
CA ARG A 527 -24.21 20.67 29.51
C ARG A 527 -25.46 20.13 28.82
N THR A 528 -26.58 20.82 29.05
CA THR A 528 -27.87 20.50 28.44
C THR A 528 -28.51 21.73 27.82
N ASP A 529 -29.31 21.53 26.78
CA ASP A 529 -30.18 22.56 26.21
C ASP A 529 -31.44 22.79 27.08
N ALA A 530 -32.36 23.65 26.65
CA ALA A 530 -33.60 23.90 27.44
C ALA A 530 -34.51 22.70 27.60
N ALA A 531 -34.52 21.80 26.62
CA ALA A 531 -35.30 20.58 26.66
C ALA A 531 -34.62 19.49 27.50
N GLY A 532 -33.42 19.76 28.03
CA GLY A 532 -32.63 18.82 28.80
C GLY A 532 -31.83 17.84 27.92
N ASN A 533 -31.68 18.12 26.62
CA ASN A 533 -30.86 17.31 25.74
C ASN A 533 -29.38 17.56 26.04
N PRO A 534 -28.60 16.53 26.43
CA PRO A 534 -27.19 16.70 26.70
C PRO A 534 -26.39 16.87 25.40
N TYR A 535 -25.35 17.71 25.47
CA TYR A 535 -24.43 17.95 24.37
C TYR A 535 -22.99 17.94 24.88
N LEU A 536 -22.05 17.69 23.97
CA LEU A 536 -20.63 17.53 24.28
C LEU A 536 -20.10 18.77 25.00
N ASP A 537 -19.27 18.55 26.01
CA ASP A 537 -18.63 19.63 26.77
C ASP A 537 -17.67 20.46 25.91
N ARG A 538 -17.26 19.92 24.75
CA ARG A 538 -16.55 20.65 23.72
C ARG A 538 -17.47 21.30 22.69
N ASN A 539 -17.16 22.54 22.34
CA ASN A 539 -17.74 23.21 21.18
C ASN A 539 -16.71 24.10 20.48
N TRP A 540 -16.96 24.40 19.21
CA TRP A 540 -16.04 25.11 18.33
C TRP A 540 -16.70 26.35 17.77
N THR A 541 -15.92 27.39 17.54
CA THR A 541 -16.28 28.54 16.70
C THR A 541 -15.23 28.65 15.61
N ILE A 542 -15.66 28.59 14.36
CA ILE A 542 -14.80 28.67 13.19
C ILE A 542 -15.19 29.92 12.41
N THR A 543 -14.20 30.72 12.04
CA THR A 543 -14.39 31.90 11.18
C THR A 543 -13.50 31.79 9.97
N VAL A 544 -14.02 32.25 8.84
CA VAL A 544 -13.32 32.27 7.55
C VAL A 544 -13.40 33.67 6.98
N GLU A 545 -12.41 34.05 6.18
CA GLU A 545 -12.40 35.32 5.45
C GLU A 545 -13.50 35.35 4.39
N ASN A 546 -13.65 34.25 3.65
CA ASN A 546 -14.71 34.07 2.65
C ASN A 546 -15.57 32.87 3.03
N GLN A 547 -16.86 33.10 3.26
CA GLN A 547 -17.81 32.00 3.47
C GLN A 547 -17.90 31.14 2.19
N PRO A 548 -18.02 29.81 2.32
CA PRO A 548 -18.11 28.92 1.17
C PRO A 548 -19.36 29.20 0.33
N VAL A 549 -19.25 29.02 -0.98
CA VAL A 549 -20.36 29.17 -1.94
C VAL A 549 -21.02 27.82 -2.28
N SER A 550 -20.32 26.72 -2.02
CA SER A 550 -20.83 25.35 -2.06
C SER A 550 -20.50 24.64 -0.74
N PRO A 551 -21.20 23.56 -0.36
CA PRO A 551 -20.87 22.82 0.86
C PRO A 551 -19.41 22.37 0.91
N VAL A 552 -18.82 22.46 2.10
CA VAL A 552 -17.45 22.03 2.43
C VAL A 552 -17.50 21.02 3.58
N TYR A 553 -16.38 20.36 3.91
CA TYR A 553 -16.32 19.42 5.03
C TYR A 553 -15.54 19.95 6.23
N VAL A 554 -16.01 19.59 7.42
CA VAL A 554 -15.33 19.87 8.68
C VAL A 554 -15.25 18.59 9.52
N ARG A 555 -14.07 18.35 10.10
CA ARG A 555 -13.82 17.34 11.13
C ARG A 555 -13.67 18.03 12.46
N LEU A 556 -14.59 17.77 13.39
CA LEU A 556 -14.54 18.29 14.76
C LEU A 556 -13.87 17.24 15.65
N LEU A 557 -12.68 17.54 16.19
CA LEU A 557 -11.86 16.59 16.94
C LEU A 557 -12.04 16.74 18.45
N PHE A 558 -12.37 15.64 19.13
CA PHE A 558 -12.64 15.60 20.57
C PHE A 558 -12.07 14.33 21.21
N GLY A 559 -11.77 14.42 22.50
CA GLY A 559 -11.15 13.35 23.24
C GLY A 559 -12.10 12.22 23.59
N LYS A 560 -11.52 11.03 23.72
CA LYS A 560 -12.25 9.83 24.15
C LYS A 560 -13.00 10.05 25.47
N ASN A 561 -12.34 10.69 26.45
CA ASN A 561 -12.93 10.93 27.76
C ASN A 561 -14.12 11.91 27.70
N GLU A 562 -14.08 12.90 26.79
CA GLU A 562 -15.19 13.84 26.58
C GLU A 562 -16.40 13.11 26.00
N TRP A 563 -16.16 12.22 25.03
CA TRP A 563 -17.19 11.33 24.49
C TRP A 563 -17.79 10.40 25.56
N GLU A 564 -16.95 9.69 26.32
CA GLU A 564 -17.42 8.76 27.34
C GLU A 564 -18.22 9.49 28.43
N THR A 565 -17.84 10.72 28.78
CA THR A 565 -18.59 11.55 29.73
C THR A 565 -19.98 11.90 29.20
N LEU A 566 -20.09 12.29 27.93
CA LEU A 566 -21.39 12.51 27.28
C LEU A 566 -22.20 11.22 27.20
N ALA A 567 -21.62 10.13 26.68
CA ALA A 567 -22.32 8.86 26.46
C ALA A 567 -22.85 8.22 27.76
N ASN A 568 -22.21 8.50 28.90
CA ASN A 568 -22.66 8.05 30.21
C ASN A 568 -23.75 8.95 30.82
N THR A 569 -24.11 10.07 30.17
CA THR A 569 -25.16 10.97 30.62
C THR A 569 -26.54 10.52 30.12
N ALA A 570 -27.52 10.50 31.02
CA ALA A 570 -28.88 10.06 30.66
C ALA A 570 -29.47 10.93 29.53
N GLY A 571 -29.98 10.29 28.48
CA GLY A 571 -30.53 10.97 27.31
C GLY A 571 -29.51 11.31 26.21
N ALA A 572 -28.23 11.01 26.43
CA ALA A 572 -27.17 11.16 25.43
C ALA A 572 -27.13 9.98 24.43
N PRO A 573 -26.50 10.16 23.25
CA PRO A 573 -26.20 9.07 22.34
C PRO A 573 -25.24 8.04 22.99
N THR A 574 -25.41 6.76 22.68
CA THR A 574 -24.57 5.67 23.22
C THR A 574 -23.53 5.15 22.21
N ASP A 575 -23.59 5.61 20.97
CA ASP A 575 -22.66 5.28 19.90
C ASP A 575 -22.14 6.58 19.25
N PRO A 576 -20.82 6.74 19.02
CA PRO A 576 -20.26 7.95 18.40
C PRO A 576 -20.89 8.29 17.03
N GLY A 577 -21.34 7.30 16.27
CA GLY A 577 -22.02 7.49 14.99
C GLY A 577 -23.42 8.10 15.12
N GLN A 578 -24.00 8.13 16.32
CA GLN A 578 -25.28 8.82 16.59
C GLN A 578 -25.12 10.32 16.86
N LEU A 579 -23.88 10.80 17.02
CA LEU A 579 -23.63 12.23 17.13
C LEU A 579 -24.15 12.96 15.90
N GLN A 580 -24.63 14.17 16.11
CA GLN A 580 -25.05 15.17 15.13
C GLN A 580 -24.44 16.51 15.58
N ALA A 581 -24.50 17.54 14.74
CA ALA A 581 -24.08 18.88 15.14
C ALA A 581 -25.19 19.91 14.97
N THR A 582 -25.31 20.85 15.90
CA THR A 582 -26.09 22.08 15.70
C THR A 582 -25.14 23.21 15.33
N LYS A 583 -25.32 23.79 14.14
CA LYS A 583 -24.60 24.97 13.68
C LYS A 583 -25.37 26.24 14.03
N VAL A 584 -24.79 27.13 14.83
CA VAL A 584 -25.42 28.39 15.25
C VAL A 584 -24.73 29.58 14.60
N SER A 585 -25.48 30.36 13.83
CA SER A 585 -24.97 31.55 13.12
C SER A 585 -24.71 32.72 14.07
N GLY A 586 -23.56 33.37 13.95
CA GLY A 586 -23.20 34.57 14.72
C GLY A 586 -22.95 34.33 16.22
N ALA A 587 -23.01 33.07 16.67
CA ALA A 587 -22.64 32.71 18.03
C ALA A 587 -21.13 32.83 18.23
N SER A 588 -20.75 33.39 19.38
CA SER A 588 -19.38 33.31 19.89
C SER A 588 -19.16 31.96 20.56
N CYS A 589 -17.90 31.60 20.73
CA CYS A 589 -17.52 30.48 21.56
C CYS A 589 -18.17 30.63 22.95
N GLY A 590 -18.75 29.55 23.49
CA GLY A 590 -19.50 29.56 24.74
C GLY A 590 -20.64 28.53 24.77
N ASP A 591 -21.45 28.52 25.83
CA ASP A 591 -22.60 27.62 25.93
C ASP A 591 -23.64 27.88 24.85
N TYR A 592 -24.36 26.82 24.45
CA TYR A 592 -25.44 26.95 23.48
C TYR A 592 -26.52 27.87 24.04
N GLN A 593 -26.92 28.88 23.27
CA GLN A 593 -27.96 29.84 23.67
C GLN A 593 -29.27 29.56 22.94
N GLU A 594 -29.31 29.79 21.64
CA GLU A 594 -30.53 29.64 20.84
C GLU A 594 -30.27 29.43 19.34
N GLY A 595 -31.31 28.95 18.66
CA GLY A 595 -31.35 28.75 17.22
C GLY A 595 -30.41 27.64 16.72
N GLY A 596 -30.11 27.69 15.43
CA GLY A 596 -29.18 26.77 14.79
C GLY A 596 -29.83 25.78 13.82
N THR A 597 -28.99 25.18 12.99
CA THR A 597 -29.39 24.20 11.97
C THR A 597 -28.73 22.86 12.29
N LEU A 598 -29.50 21.78 12.15
CA LEU A 598 -28.98 20.41 12.29
C LEU A 598 -28.06 20.09 11.12
N LEU A 599 -26.88 19.57 11.44
CA LEU A 599 -25.94 18.98 10.49
C LEU A 599 -25.88 17.49 10.73
N MET A 600 -26.04 16.74 9.65
CA MET A 600 -26.00 15.30 9.70
C MET A 600 -24.55 14.81 9.79
N ASN A 601 -24.27 13.94 10.75
CA ASN A 601 -22.97 13.29 10.86
C ASN A 601 -22.75 12.32 9.70
N MET A 602 -21.58 12.40 9.08
CA MET A 602 -21.15 11.58 7.97
C MET A 602 -20.23 10.44 8.41
N GLY A 603 -19.79 10.45 9.66
CA GLY A 603 -18.93 9.42 10.25
C GLY A 603 -18.21 9.96 11.48
N THR A 604 -18.08 9.11 12.50
CA THR A 604 -17.24 9.40 13.67
C THR A 604 -16.27 8.25 13.88
N TYR A 605 -14.97 8.52 13.79
CA TYR A 605 -13.94 7.49 13.83
C TYR A 605 -12.77 7.86 14.74
N PRO A 606 -12.06 6.87 15.31
CA PRO A 606 -10.83 7.11 16.04
C PRO A 606 -9.75 7.71 15.14
N VAL A 607 -9.00 8.70 15.64
CA VAL A 607 -7.87 9.33 14.91
C VAL A 607 -6.50 8.95 15.47
N ASN A 608 -6.48 8.15 16.55
CA ASN A 608 -5.26 7.65 17.18
C ASN A 608 -5.54 6.41 18.04
N ALA A 609 -4.46 5.78 18.53
CA ALA A 609 -4.54 4.58 19.36
C ALA A 609 -5.13 4.84 20.77
N SER A 610 -5.14 6.10 21.23
CA SER A 610 -5.81 6.49 22.49
C SER A 610 -7.33 6.43 22.38
N GLY A 611 -7.86 6.38 21.15
CA GLY A 611 -9.30 6.33 20.86
C GLY A 611 -9.96 7.71 20.83
N ASP A 612 -9.18 8.77 20.66
CA ASP A 612 -9.73 10.10 20.40
C ASP A 612 -10.44 10.12 19.05
N LEU A 613 -11.45 10.97 18.90
CA LEU A 613 -12.44 10.86 17.83
C LEU A 613 -12.48 12.12 16.97
N ALA A 614 -12.83 11.95 15.70
CA ALA A 614 -13.23 13.04 14.81
C ALA A 614 -14.62 12.75 14.24
N GLY A 615 -15.54 13.71 14.34
CA GLY A 615 -16.83 13.67 13.68
C GLY A 615 -16.82 14.52 12.41
N THR A 616 -17.29 13.98 11.30
CA THR A 616 -17.25 14.61 9.98
C THR A 616 -18.63 15.16 9.58
N PHE A 617 -18.69 16.42 9.16
CA PHE A 617 -19.92 17.13 8.79
C PHE A 617 -19.78 17.92 7.50
N ALA A 618 -20.83 17.94 6.68
CA ALA A 618 -20.99 18.88 5.58
C ALA A 618 -21.55 20.21 6.09
N VAL A 619 -20.93 21.32 5.71
CA VAL A 619 -21.34 22.67 6.14
C VAL A 619 -21.46 23.62 4.95
N ASP A 620 -22.50 24.44 4.94
CA ASP A 620 -22.75 25.52 3.97
C ASP A 620 -22.23 26.88 4.45
N GLY A 621 -21.50 26.90 5.57
CA GLY A 621 -20.89 28.09 6.15
C GLY A 621 -20.39 27.84 7.56
N PHE A 622 -19.41 28.63 7.99
CA PHE A 622 -18.75 28.49 9.29
C PHE A 622 -19.29 29.46 10.33
N SER A 623 -19.49 28.96 11.55
CA SER A 623 -19.86 29.73 12.75
C SER A 623 -19.57 28.88 14.01
N ALA A 624 -20.53 28.71 14.93
CA ALA A 624 -20.35 27.86 16.11
C ALA A 624 -21.00 26.48 15.92
N PHE A 625 -20.38 25.45 16.49
CA PHE A 625 -20.77 24.05 16.35
C PHE A 625 -20.85 23.34 17.70
N TYR A 626 -21.96 22.66 17.95
CA TYR A 626 -22.25 21.93 19.18
C TYR A 626 -22.61 20.48 18.84
N LEU A 627 -21.90 19.51 19.41
CA LEU A 627 -22.15 18.08 19.15
C LEU A 627 -23.13 17.50 20.15
N HIS A 628 -24.14 16.77 19.69
CA HIS A 628 -25.21 16.18 20.50
C HIS A 628 -25.81 14.96 19.81
N GLY A 629 -26.74 14.25 20.45
CA GLY A 629 -27.55 13.24 19.77
C GLY A 629 -28.86 13.81 19.21
N GLY A 630 -29.43 13.16 18.20
CA GLY A 630 -30.81 13.41 17.77
C GLY A 630 -31.06 14.72 17.01
N ALA A 631 -32.18 15.38 17.29
CA ALA A 631 -32.59 16.62 16.61
C ALA A 631 -31.73 17.83 17.05
N ALA A 632 -31.79 18.93 16.30
CA ALA A 632 -31.08 20.16 16.64
C ALA A 632 -31.37 20.60 18.08
N LEU A 633 -30.35 21.13 18.75
CA LEU A 633 -30.50 21.68 20.10
C LEU A 633 -31.58 22.75 20.11
N THR A 634 -32.34 22.76 21.20
CA THR A 634 -33.45 23.67 21.41
C THR A 634 -33.03 24.79 22.34
N ALA A 635 -33.26 26.03 21.89
CA ALA A 635 -32.88 27.25 22.61
C ALA A 635 -33.09 27.13 24.11
N VAL A 636 -32.05 27.44 24.92
CA VAL A 636 -32.18 27.77 26.35
C VAL A 636 -33.37 28.71 26.43
N GLY A 637 -34.51 28.20 26.93
CA GLY A 637 -35.81 28.77 26.62
C GLY A 637 -35.70 30.26 26.83
N ALA A 638 -35.92 31.05 25.76
CA ALA A 638 -35.82 32.50 25.79
C ALA A 638 -36.39 32.91 27.13
N PRO A 639 -35.62 33.59 28.02
CA PRO A 639 -36.05 33.80 29.38
C PRO A 639 -37.47 34.29 29.28
N HIS A 640 -38.41 33.48 29.78
CA HIS A 640 -39.84 33.70 29.55
C HIS A 640 -40.04 35.19 29.65
N SER A 641 -40.48 35.86 28.58
CA SER A 641 -40.61 37.30 28.66
C SER A 641 -41.71 37.56 29.68
N LEU A 642 -41.31 37.72 30.94
CA LEU A 642 -42.26 37.82 32.01
C LEU A 642 -42.93 39.17 31.80
N PRO A 643 -44.28 39.21 31.92
CA PRO A 643 -45.00 40.43 31.65
C PRO A 643 -44.50 41.52 32.60
N LEU A 644 -44.06 42.64 32.02
CA LEU A 644 -43.66 43.84 32.74
C LEU A 644 -44.84 44.79 32.79
N THR A 645 -45.29 45.13 33.99
CA THR A 645 -46.34 46.13 34.19
C THR A 645 -45.74 47.51 34.41
N VAL A 646 -46.26 48.50 33.69
CA VAL A 646 -45.83 49.90 33.79
C VAL A 646 -46.99 50.79 34.17
N PHE A 647 -46.77 51.69 35.14
CA PHE A 647 -47.78 52.62 35.64
C PHE A 647 -47.21 54.04 35.81
N PRO A 648 -47.91 55.11 35.39
CA PRO A 648 -49.13 55.08 34.59
C PRO A 648 -48.87 54.59 33.15
N ASN A 649 -49.90 54.09 32.48
CA ASN A 649 -49.88 53.75 31.06
C ASN A 649 -51.29 54.01 30.47
N PRO A 650 -51.50 55.09 29.69
CA PRO A 650 -50.48 55.97 29.10
C PRO A 650 -49.69 56.83 30.10
N ALA A 651 -48.43 57.15 29.77
CA ALA A 651 -47.53 57.99 30.56
C ALA A 651 -47.16 59.29 29.83
N ARG A 652 -46.65 60.28 30.57
CA ARG A 652 -46.11 61.53 30.01
C ARG A 652 -44.59 61.60 30.11
N ASP A 653 -44.09 61.74 31.34
CA ASP A 653 -42.67 61.99 31.63
C ASP A 653 -42.11 61.06 32.72
N ARG A 654 -42.95 60.25 33.36
CA ARG A 654 -42.56 59.29 34.39
C ARG A 654 -43.33 57.99 34.30
N ILE A 655 -42.65 56.89 34.57
CA ILE A 655 -43.23 55.56 34.72
C ILE A 655 -42.65 54.88 35.94
N ARG A 656 -43.43 53.97 36.51
CA ARG A 656 -43.00 52.99 37.49
C ARG A 656 -43.10 51.61 36.86
N ILE A 657 -42.04 50.83 37.00
CA ILE A 657 -41.96 49.44 36.56
C ILE A 657 -42.25 48.52 37.75
N ASP A 658 -43.41 47.86 37.75
CA ASP A 658 -43.76 46.85 38.74
C ASP A 658 -43.55 45.44 38.16
N GLY A 659 -43.12 44.50 39.02
CA GLY A 659 -42.92 43.09 38.67
C GLY A 659 -41.45 42.64 38.52
N LEU A 660 -40.48 43.54 38.74
CA LEU A 660 -39.05 43.18 38.76
C LEU A 660 -38.64 42.60 40.13
N PRO A 661 -37.88 41.49 40.18
CA PRO A 661 -37.31 40.95 41.41
C PRO A 661 -36.40 41.96 42.12
N VAL A 662 -36.55 42.09 43.44
CA VAL A 662 -35.79 43.06 44.26
C VAL A 662 -34.32 42.69 44.52
N ASN A 663 -33.86 41.50 44.09
CA ASN A 663 -32.60 40.90 44.54
C ASN A 663 -31.56 40.63 43.44
N SER A 664 -31.67 41.23 42.25
CA SER A 664 -30.63 41.09 41.22
C SER A 664 -29.36 41.84 41.63
N ASN A 665 -28.29 41.14 42.04
CA ASN A 665 -27.01 41.74 42.45
C ASN A 665 -26.36 42.60 41.33
N THR A 666 -26.74 42.36 40.08
CA THR A 666 -26.23 43.08 38.89
C THR A 666 -27.10 44.29 38.50
N GLY A 667 -28.35 44.37 38.93
CA GLY A 667 -29.32 45.38 38.50
C GLY A 667 -29.87 45.14 37.08
N PHE A 668 -31.01 45.76 36.74
CA PHE A 668 -31.68 45.58 35.44
C PHE A 668 -31.25 46.64 34.43
N LEU A 669 -30.83 46.23 33.24
CA LEU A 669 -30.72 47.10 32.08
C LEU A 669 -32.11 47.27 31.44
N VAL A 670 -32.64 48.48 31.48
CA VAL A 670 -33.93 48.84 30.88
C VAL A 670 -33.69 49.52 29.54
N ARG A 671 -34.31 49.00 28.48
CA ARG A 671 -34.29 49.54 27.12
C ARG A 671 -35.71 49.84 26.66
N MET A 672 -35.85 50.92 25.88
CA MET A 672 -37.10 51.27 25.23
C MET A 672 -36.89 51.42 23.73
N THR A 673 -37.73 50.75 22.95
CA THR A 673 -37.70 50.81 21.49
C THR A 673 -39.00 51.38 20.94
N ASN A 674 -38.89 52.14 19.84
CA ASN A 674 -40.05 52.65 19.12
C ASN A 674 -40.67 51.56 18.21
N ASN A 675 -41.77 51.88 17.53
CA ASN A 675 -42.46 50.98 16.60
C ASN A 675 -41.65 50.61 15.34
N MET A 676 -40.51 51.28 15.08
CA MET A 676 -39.56 50.92 14.02
C MET A 676 -38.39 50.05 14.55
N GLY A 677 -38.44 49.62 15.83
CA GLY A 677 -37.42 48.79 16.45
C GLY A 677 -36.15 49.57 16.89
N GLN A 678 -36.15 50.90 16.79
CA GLN A 678 -34.99 51.71 17.17
C GLN A 678 -35.00 51.97 18.68
N GLU A 679 -33.85 51.81 19.34
CA GLU A 679 -33.66 52.18 20.74
C GLU A 679 -33.75 53.70 20.90
N VAL A 680 -34.64 54.16 21.78
CA VAL A 680 -34.87 55.58 22.05
C VAL A 680 -34.50 55.99 23.48
N PHE A 681 -34.28 55.01 24.35
CA PHE A 681 -33.91 55.22 25.75
C PHE A 681 -33.30 53.95 26.33
N GLN A 682 -32.23 54.12 27.11
CA GLN A 682 -31.62 53.05 27.88
C GLN A 682 -31.18 53.59 29.24
N THR A 683 -31.40 52.81 30.29
CA THR A 683 -30.94 53.11 31.64
C THR A 683 -30.68 51.83 32.43
N ARG A 684 -29.96 51.91 33.54
CA ARG A 684 -29.74 50.79 34.46
C ARG A 684 -30.40 51.07 35.80
N LEU A 685 -31.24 50.15 36.26
CA LEU A 685 -31.87 50.17 37.58
C LEU A 685 -30.99 49.43 38.58
N ILE A 686 -30.65 50.10 39.68
CA ILE A 686 -29.84 49.56 40.78
C ILE A 686 -30.62 49.78 42.08
N ASN A 687 -30.57 48.82 43.02
CA ASN A 687 -31.17 48.90 44.36
C ASN A 687 -32.67 49.27 44.41
N GLY A 688 -33.56 48.37 43.99
CA GLY A 688 -35.00 48.48 44.24
C GLY A 688 -35.72 49.70 43.60
N THR A 689 -35.00 50.49 42.81
CA THR A 689 -35.56 51.63 42.09
C THR A 689 -36.43 51.12 40.94
N THR A 690 -37.71 51.49 40.96
CA THR A 690 -38.68 51.13 39.92
C THR A 690 -39.21 52.33 39.14
N ASP A 691 -38.92 53.55 39.62
CA ASP A 691 -39.35 54.80 38.99
C ASP A 691 -38.32 55.28 37.96
N LEU A 692 -38.81 55.60 36.77
CA LEU A 692 -38.03 56.14 35.65
C LEU A 692 -38.60 57.48 35.21
N VAL A 693 -37.70 58.46 35.06
CA VAL A 693 -38.01 59.71 34.35
C VAL A 693 -37.66 59.51 32.88
N LEU A 694 -38.66 59.65 32.02
CA LEU A 694 -38.50 59.48 30.59
C LEU A 694 -38.01 60.78 29.95
N PRO A 695 -37.13 60.70 28.93
CA PRO A 695 -36.80 61.86 28.13
C PRO A 695 -38.03 62.33 27.34
N ARG A 696 -37.97 63.55 26.79
CA ARG A 696 -39.02 64.06 25.89
C ARG A 696 -39.04 63.25 24.59
N LEU A 697 -39.89 62.25 24.55
CA LEU A 697 -40.11 61.38 23.40
C LEU A 697 -41.45 61.71 22.75
N ALA A 698 -41.59 61.36 21.46
CA ALA A 698 -42.82 61.58 20.74
C ALA A 698 -43.97 60.72 21.31
N THR A 699 -45.20 61.22 21.22
CA THR A 699 -46.41 60.44 21.50
C THR A 699 -46.43 59.19 20.64
N GLY A 700 -46.66 58.01 21.24
CA GLY A 700 -46.63 56.75 20.51
C GLY A 700 -46.58 55.51 21.39
N LEU A 701 -46.56 54.35 20.73
CA LEU A 701 -46.36 53.05 21.37
C LEU A 701 -44.87 52.70 21.39
N TYR A 702 -44.40 52.30 22.56
CA TYR A 702 -43.04 51.85 22.80
C TYR A 702 -43.05 50.46 23.43
N LEU A 703 -42.03 49.67 23.10
CA LEU A 703 -41.74 48.41 23.80
C LEU A 703 -40.67 48.69 24.85
N LEU A 704 -40.97 48.30 26.09
CA LEU A 704 -40.04 48.38 27.21
C LEU A 704 -39.52 46.98 27.51
N GLN A 705 -38.20 46.83 27.62
CA GLN A 705 -37.53 45.60 28.01
C GLN A 705 -36.63 45.86 29.22
N ALA A 706 -36.61 44.94 30.19
CA ALA A 706 -35.71 44.98 31.34
C ALA A 706 -35.00 43.64 31.47
N THR A 707 -33.67 43.61 31.48
CA THR A 707 -32.87 42.38 31.59
C THR A 707 -31.82 42.48 32.70
N ASP A 708 -31.64 41.42 33.49
CA ASP A 708 -30.55 41.29 34.48
C ASP A 708 -29.35 40.50 33.96
N GLY A 709 -29.39 40.08 32.68
CA GLY A 709 -28.41 39.20 32.03
C GLY A 709 -28.81 37.72 32.01
N LEU A 710 -29.78 37.30 32.83
CA LEU A 710 -30.29 35.92 32.90
C LEU A 710 -31.78 35.82 32.53
N GLN A 711 -32.57 36.83 32.88
CA GLN A 711 -34.00 36.94 32.62
C GLN A 711 -34.33 38.24 31.89
N THR A 712 -35.34 38.21 31.01
CA THR A 712 -35.85 39.39 30.31
C THR A 712 -37.33 39.57 30.59
N TYR A 713 -37.70 40.78 30.99
CA TYR A 713 -39.09 41.20 31.20
C TYR A 713 -39.48 42.16 30.09
N SER A 714 -40.71 42.09 29.60
CA SER A 714 -41.16 43.00 28.53
C SER A 714 -42.59 43.50 28.74
N GLY A 715 -42.83 44.75 28.34
CA GLY A 715 -44.11 45.42 28.52
C GLY A 715 -44.32 46.51 27.47
N LYS A 716 -45.58 46.86 27.22
CA LYS A 716 -45.94 47.94 26.30
C LYS A 716 -46.12 49.23 27.07
N LEU A 717 -45.59 50.34 26.56
CA LEU A 717 -45.78 51.67 27.10
C LEU A 717 -46.37 52.59 26.02
N ILE A 718 -47.44 53.30 26.36
CA ILE A 718 -48.02 54.34 25.51
C ILE A 718 -47.60 55.69 26.10
N LEU A 719 -46.97 56.53 25.29
CA LEU A 719 -46.71 57.94 25.66
C LEU A 719 -47.81 58.83 25.08
N SER A 720 -48.42 59.65 25.92
CA SER A 720 -49.42 60.66 25.56
C SER A 720 -48.89 62.06 25.83
N GLU A 721 -49.37 63.07 25.10
CA GLU A 721 -49.07 64.49 25.36
C GLU A 721 -49.46 64.94 26.78
#